data_AF-A0A7W0PT26-F1
#
_entry.id   AF-A0A7W0PT26-F1
#
_cell.length_a   1.000
_cell.length_b   1.000
_cell.length_c   1.000
_cell.angle_alpha   90.00
_cell.angle_beta   90.00
_cell.angle_gamma   90.00
#
_symmetry.space_group_name_H-M   'P 1'
#
loop_
_entity.id
_entity.type
_entity.pdbx_description
1 polymer ?
#
loop_
_entity_poly.entity_id
_entity_poly.type
_entity_poly.pdbx_seq_one_letter_code
_entity_poly.pdbx_strand_id
1 'polypeptide(L)'
;MTARDAAIVCFVGRHRAVEAPQIAERFEMDLANAYRRGARLVEAGLLTHRRVLHGRPGVYIATRVGLDWSGLELPVAGIDLATYVHDVEAVWLGIELECEFTAEAVLTERELRSRDMSDAWAAYRNGQPLEPRYAVALHSQTAPRGLHFPDLVVEGGGPRGGLLAVELERTSKGATRRRKIVAAYRDGLHVEQVRYYAVPEPMRALERTIADERANKIAPVFELRPWRPRSQALAIVPWFLPAAQRGGDRGGRGEPVLLRELSEHMIPLALSFAGALAATAVAVYIACRWSRLRWTWALPLGGLFIAAAAVLAPVALAGLLGAGVASAGAACALWEEERKDERRGGRRRRRARAKRGPAEMWAAARERRRVCRGPLGAIDRRGPGGIALGEDLVKRRPVWLGFDQLAKHVLILGATGGGKSNSLVWIVTRAMRAGHGAVVIDMKGDPNLRERLMVEAVLCQRPFYLWRIEGGGQHYNPLKAGDSTARRDRLTASQVFSEDYYRGLFSAHAKVVLDTLAAAGREVTLEAVAEFWDPGELKGLVRAVEDREAGAGIARYCERLPRGQLEHIASLRTRISEVTDTTAGEWLRAATSPAEEIDLRDVLTRRAVVVFSINSDSYPGAAAVIGNLVLQDLVGTAGDLRQERASAHSVVAVDEFGALSGEQLGRLLSTARDVGMPTLLARQDLAQLRRVSEHFEAEVKANISALIAHRQSEPDSAEQVARICGTEEIVQQTQQINRLRPALLSADLDHTTGVGSEHYERDFRVPPDTIKDLDLGEAVMRTWNPAAVHVVRTYRCETAKEAAALATVDDSDGARRPATIAEASHAAEGLRLTLNPAQSEPGP
;
A
#
# COMPACT_ATOMS: atom_id res chain seq x y z
N MET A 1 24.66 -19.59 -37.28
CA MET A 1 24.72 -20.72 -36.32
C MET A 1 25.33 -21.93 -37.00
N THR A 2 26.10 -22.75 -36.29
CA THR A 2 26.82 -23.92 -36.82
C THR A 2 26.17 -25.25 -36.41
N ALA A 3 26.48 -26.36 -37.08
CA ALA A 3 26.02 -27.70 -36.69
C ALA A 3 26.42 -28.07 -35.25
N ARG A 4 27.57 -27.58 -34.78
CA ARG A 4 28.02 -27.74 -33.40
C ARG A 4 27.16 -26.96 -32.40
N ASP A 5 26.64 -25.80 -32.80
CA ASP A 5 25.72 -25.02 -31.95
C ASP A 5 24.36 -25.73 -31.81
N ALA A 6 23.90 -26.43 -32.86
CA ALA A 6 22.73 -27.32 -32.81
C ALA A 6 22.92 -28.49 -31.84
N ALA A 7 24.08 -29.13 -31.92
CA ALA A 7 24.43 -30.21 -31.00
C ALA A 7 24.50 -29.73 -29.53
N ILE A 8 25.03 -28.52 -29.26
CA ILE A 8 25.07 -27.94 -27.91
C ILE A 8 23.66 -27.66 -27.39
N VAL A 9 22.78 -27.05 -28.19
CA VAL A 9 21.39 -26.76 -27.76
C VAL A 9 20.62 -28.06 -27.50
N CYS A 10 20.81 -29.07 -28.35
CA CYS A 10 20.24 -30.41 -28.15
C CYS A 10 20.74 -31.05 -26.84
N PHE A 11 22.05 -31.07 -26.61
CA PHE A 11 22.65 -31.57 -25.37
C PHE A 11 22.10 -30.84 -24.13
N VAL A 12 22.04 -29.51 -24.16
CA VAL A 12 21.48 -28.72 -23.05
C VAL A 12 19.99 -28.99 -22.84
N GLY A 13 19.21 -29.22 -23.90
CA GLY A 13 17.77 -29.49 -23.83
C GLY A 13 17.40 -30.85 -23.22
N ARG A 14 18.27 -31.85 -23.40
CA ARG A 14 18.13 -33.19 -22.82
C ARG A 14 18.29 -33.18 -21.30
N HIS A 15 19.09 -32.27 -20.74
CA HIS A 15 19.28 -32.14 -19.29
C HIS A 15 18.44 -31.02 -18.66
N ARG A 16 18.31 -31.04 -17.32
CA ARG A 16 17.61 -29.98 -16.58
C ARG A 16 18.40 -28.67 -16.51
N ALA A 17 19.72 -28.78 -16.35
CA ALA A 17 20.64 -27.67 -16.24
C ALA A 17 22.06 -28.17 -16.57
N VAL A 18 22.79 -27.44 -17.40
CA VAL A 18 24.15 -27.83 -17.84
C VAL A 18 25.14 -26.69 -17.55
N GLU A 19 26.22 -26.99 -16.84
CA GLU A 19 27.30 -26.02 -16.56
C GLU A 19 28.28 -25.90 -17.75
N ALA A 20 28.93 -24.74 -17.90
CA ALA A 20 29.91 -24.53 -18.96
C ALA A 20 31.05 -25.58 -19.03
N PRO A 21 31.59 -26.09 -17.90
CA PRO A 21 32.59 -27.17 -17.93
C PRO A 21 32.08 -28.47 -18.54
N GLN A 22 30.78 -28.75 -18.44
CA GLN A 22 30.17 -29.96 -19.02
C GLN A 22 30.06 -29.84 -20.54
N ILE A 23 29.73 -28.65 -21.03
CA ILE A 23 29.77 -28.33 -22.46
C ILE A 23 31.21 -28.41 -22.98
N ALA A 24 32.17 -27.92 -22.20
CA ALA A 24 33.59 -27.97 -22.55
C ALA A 24 34.09 -29.42 -22.68
N GLU A 25 33.79 -30.26 -21.69
CA GLU A 25 34.15 -31.69 -21.68
C GLU A 25 33.49 -32.45 -22.83
N ARG A 26 32.15 -32.39 -22.93
CA ARG A 26 31.38 -33.21 -23.88
C ARG A 26 31.72 -32.93 -25.34
N PHE A 27 32.04 -31.68 -25.66
CA PHE A 27 32.35 -31.27 -27.02
C PHE A 27 33.85 -31.09 -27.23
N GLU A 28 34.72 -31.52 -26.32
CA GLU A 28 36.18 -31.42 -26.45
C GLU A 28 36.63 -30.00 -26.85
N MET A 29 36.24 -29.01 -26.05
CA MET A 29 36.65 -27.61 -26.24
C MET A 29 37.13 -26.98 -24.94
N ASP A 30 37.97 -25.94 -25.06
CA ASP A 30 38.36 -25.18 -23.88
C ASP A 30 37.17 -24.45 -23.23
N LEU A 31 37.30 -24.20 -21.93
CA LEU A 31 36.23 -23.60 -21.12
C LEU A 31 35.85 -22.18 -21.60
N ALA A 32 36.82 -21.42 -22.13
CA ALA A 32 36.56 -20.08 -22.65
C ALA A 32 35.70 -20.12 -23.93
N ASN A 33 35.93 -21.10 -24.80
CA ASN A 33 35.14 -21.39 -25.98
C ASN A 33 33.71 -21.85 -25.63
N ALA A 34 33.56 -22.68 -24.59
CA ALA A 34 32.24 -23.06 -24.09
C ALA A 34 31.44 -21.84 -23.61
N TYR A 35 32.05 -20.93 -22.83
CA TYR A 35 31.39 -19.68 -22.42
C TYR A 35 31.07 -18.75 -23.60
N ARG A 36 32.01 -18.58 -24.55
CA ARG A 36 31.78 -17.73 -25.75
C ARG A 36 30.63 -18.25 -26.60
N ARG A 37 30.58 -19.56 -26.86
CA ARG A 37 29.48 -20.18 -27.62
C ARG A 37 28.18 -20.14 -26.84
N GLY A 38 28.21 -20.46 -25.55
CA GLY A 38 27.04 -20.34 -24.67
C GLY A 38 26.46 -18.93 -24.64
N ALA A 39 27.29 -17.89 -24.58
CA ALA A 39 26.83 -16.50 -24.65
C ALA A 39 26.13 -16.17 -25.98
N ARG A 40 26.68 -16.62 -27.12
CA ARG A 40 26.05 -16.45 -28.44
C ARG A 40 24.70 -17.17 -28.56
N LEU A 41 24.59 -18.37 -27.99
CA LEU A 41 23.35 -19.14 -27.95
C LEU A 41 22.29 -18.48 -27.06
N VAL A 42 22.71 -17.79 -26.00
CA VAL A 42 21.84 -16.98 -25.14
C VAL A 42 21.38 -15.72 -25.85
N GLU A 43 22.27 -15.02 -26.54
CA GLU A 43 21.95 -13.84 -27.35
C GLU A 43 20.97 -14.18 -28.48
N ALA A 44 21.10 -15.35 -29.09
CA ALA A 44 20.17 -15.87 -30.09
C ALA A 44 18.82 -16.35 -29.49
N GLY A 45 18.64 -16.28 -28.17
CA GLY A 45 17.40 -16.68 -27.49
C GLY A 45 17.16 -18.20 -27.39
N LEU A 46 18.14 -19.03 -27.77
CA LEU A 46 18.02 -20.49 -27.79
C LEU A 46 18.34 -21.12 -26.43
N LEU A 47 19.26 -20.50 -25.69
CA LEU A 47 19.57 -20.87 -24.32
C LEU A 47 19.29 -19.70 -23.36
N THR A 48 19.12 -19.99 -22.08
CA THR A 48 19.17 -19.00 -21.00
C THR A 48 20.28 -19.38 -20.05
N HIS A 49 21.11 -18.42 -19.68
CA HIS A 49 22.17 -18.61 -18.68
C HIS A 49 21.72 -18.06 -17.33
N ARG A 50 21.81 -18.88 -16.28
CA ARG A 50 21.47 -18.50 -14.90
C ARG A 50 22.59 -18.83 -13.94
N ARG A 51 22.97 -17.87 -13.08
CA ARG A 51 23.86 -18.14 -11.95
C ARG A 51 23.00 -18.48 -10.73
N VAL A 52 22.91 -19.78 -10.43
CA VAL A 52 22.00 -20.33 -9.42
C VAL A 52 22.61 -20.29 -8.02
N LEU A 53 23.91 -20.58 -7.89
CA LEU A 53 24.65 -20.58 -6.62
C LEU A 53 25.86 -19.64 -6.70
N HIS A 54 26.12 -18.89 -5.62
CA HIS A 54 27.29 -18.03 -5.52
C HIS A 54 28.58 -18.87 -5.49
N GLY A 55 29.57 -18.53 -6.32
CA GLY A 55 30.85 -19.24 -6.39
C GLY A 55 30.85 -20.51 -7.27
N ARG A 56 29.74 -20.82 -7.95
CA ARG A 56 29.67 -21.93 -8.93
C ARG A 56 29.55 -21.40 -10.37
N PRO A 57 29.94 -22.20 -11.39
CA PRO A 57 29.62 -21.91 -12.78
C PRO A 57 28.12 -21.67 -12.96
N GLY A 58 27.75 -20.75 -13.85
CA GLY A 58 26.35 -20.63 -14.24
C GLY A 58 25.91 -21.81 -15.10
N VAL A 59 24.60 -22.07 -15.10
CA VAL A 59 23.99 -23.14 -15.88
C VAL A 59 23.25 -22.59 -17.09
N TYR A 60 23.27 -23.36 -18.16
CA TYR A 60 22.50 -23.15 -19.38
C TYR A 60 21.25 -24.03 -19.36
N ILE A 61 20.14 -23.45 -19.81
CA ILE A 61 18.85 -24.12 -19.96
C ILE A 61 18.34 -23.82 -21.37
N ALA A 62 17.82 -24.82 -22.08
CA ALA A 62 17.19 -24.60 -23.38
C ALA A 62 15.86 -23.85 -23.22
N THR A 63 15.67 -22.78 -23.99
CA THR A 63 14.38 -22.08 -24.07
C THR A 63 13.38 -22.89 -24.88
N ARG A 64 12.10 -22.49 -24.91
CA ARG A 64 11.12 -23.10 -25.82
C ARG A 64 11.62 -23.04 -27.28
N VAL A 65 12.12 -21.87 -27.70
CA VAL A 65 12.70 -21.66 -29.04
C VAL A 65 13.90 -22.58 -29.28
N GLY A 66 14.76 -22.77 -28.28
CA GLY A 66 15.90 -23.69 -28.37
C GLY A 66 15.50 -25.16 -28.52
N LEU A 67 14.51 -25.60 -27.75
CA LEU A 67 14.00 -26.98 -27.81
C LEU A 67 13.38 -27.27 -29.18
N ASP A 68 12.50 -26.38 -29.66
CA ASP A 68 11.86 -26.50 -30.96
C ASP A 68 12.90 -26.50 -32.09
N TRP A 69 13.93 -25.64 -31.98
CA TRP A 69 15.03 -25.59 -32.94
C TRP A 69 15.90 -26.87 -32.95
N SER A 70 16.03 -27.54 -31.80
CA SER A 70 16.76 -28.82 -31.67
C SER A 70 15.91 -30.06 -31.97
N GLY A 71 14.62 -29.91 -32.29
CA GLY A 71 13.70 -31.02 -32.52
C GLY A 71 13.34 -31.81 -31.26
N LEU A 72 13.49 -31.23 -30.07
CA LEU A 72 13.20 -31.89 -28.80
C LEU A 72 11.78 -31.54 -28.31
N GLU A 73 10.88 -32.52 -28.36
CA GLU A 73 9.53 -32.41 -27.80
C GLU A 73 9.53 -32.57 -26.27
N LEU A 74 10.17 -31.63 -25.57
CA LEU A 74 10.30 -31.62 -24.12
C LEU A 74 9.70 -30.33 -23.54
N PRO A 75 9.19 -30.34 -22.29
CA PRO A 75 8.85 -29.12 -21.58
C PRO A 75 10.13 -28.36 -21.21
N VAL A 76 10.08 -27.02 -21.20
CA VAL A 76 11.18 -26.17 -20.71
C VAL A 76 11.55 -26.59 -19.29
N ALA A 77 12.84 -26.83 -19.05
CA ALA A 77 13.29 -27.33 -17.76
C ALA A 77 13.13 -26.27 -16.65
N GLY A 78 12.56 -26.70 -15.53
CA GLY A 78 12.67 -25.98 -14.26
C GLY A 78 13.89 -26.45 -13.49
N ILE A 79 14.54 -25.53 -12.77
CA ILE A 79 15.61 -25.87 -11.82
C ILE A 79 14.98 -26.02 -10.45
N ASP A 80 15.11 -27.21 -9.86
CA ASP A 80 14.82 -27.47 -8.46
C ASP A 80 16.13 -27.47 -7.68
N LEU A 81 16.24 -26.61 -6.65
CA LEU A 81 17.43 -26.53 -5.82
C LEU A 81 17.65 -27.79 -4.96
N ALA A 82 16.58 -28.53 -4.64
CA ALA A 82 16.67 -29.77 -3.88
C ALA A 82 17.38 -30.87 -4.68
N THR A 83 17.18 -30.90 -6.00
CA THR A 83 17.85 -31.83 -6.92
C THR A 83 19.01 -31.19 -7.65
N TYR A 84 19.26 -29.88 -7.57
CA TYR A 84 20.25 -29.17 -8.41
C TYR A 84 21.62 -29.86 -8.46
N VAL A 85 22.20 -30.19 -7.30
CA VAL A 85 23.52 -30.83 -7.28
C VAL A 85 23.45 -32.28 -7.80
N HIS A 86 22.31 -32.96 -7.64
CA HIS A 86 22.05 -34.27 -8.26
C HIS A 86 21.88 -34.15 -9.77
N ASP A 87 21.11 -33.18 -10.26
CA ASP A 87 20.89 -32.93 -11.69
C ASP A 87 22.20 -32.58 -12.40
N VAL A 88 23.04 -31.73 -11.81
CA VAL A 88 24.38 -31.38 -12.33
C VAL A 88 25.29 -32.61 -12.36
N GLU A 89 25.27 -33.45 -11.34
CA GLU A 89 26.07 -34.69 -11.30
C GLU A 89 25.54 -35.75 -12.28
N ALA A 90 24.23 -35.81 -12.49
CA ALA A 90 23.62 -36.68 -13.50
C ALA A 90 24.06 -36.30 -14.93
N VAL A 91 24.34 -35.01 -15.20
CA VAL A 91 24.95 -34.60 -16.48
C VAL A 91 26.37 -35.15 -16.62
N TRP A 92 27.19 -35.10 -15.56
CA TRP A 92 28.53 -35.67 -15.59
C TRP A 92 28.51 -37.20 -15.80
N LEU A 93 27.59 -37.88 -15.12
CA LEU A 93 27.37 -39.31 -15.32
C LEU A 93 26.88 -39.62 -16.74
N GLY A 94 25.99 -38.79 -17.29
CA GLY A 94 25.55 -38.89 -18.69
C GLY A 94 26.72 -38.80 -19.66
N ILE A 95 27.62 -37.82 -19.50
CA ILE A 95 28.82 -37.69 -20.34
C ILE A 95 29.70 -38.94 -20.25
N GLU A 96 29.91 -39.50 -19.05
CA GLU A 96 30.69 -40.75 -18.89
C GLU A 96 30.02 -41.95 -19.60
N LEU A 97 28.69 -42.07 -19.50
CA LEU A 97 27.94 -43.12 -20.19
C LEU A 97 27.95 -42.94 -21.71
N GLU A 98 27.91 -41.71 -22.22
CA GLU A 98 28.04 -41.43 -23.65
C GLU A 98 29.44 -41.76 -24.19
N CYS A 99 30.47 -41.84 -23.33
CA CYS A 99 31.80 -42.35 -23.69
C CYS A 99 31.90 -43.88 -23.59
N GLU A 100 31.21 -44.50 -22.63
CA GLU A 100 31.15 -45.96 -22.47
C GLU A 100 30.27 -46.60 -23.57
N PHE A 101 29.24 -45.88 -24.02
CA PHE A 101 28.28 -46.27 -25.05
C PHE A 101 28.24 -45.22 -26.17
N THR A 102 27.09 -45.06 -26.85
CA THR A 102 26.87 -44.00 -27.85
C THR A 102 25.87 -42.97 -27.32
N ALA A 103 25.97 -41.72 -27.79
CA ALA A 103 25.11 -40.62 -27.35
C ALA A 103 23.62 -40.81 -27.69
N GLU A 104 23.35 -41.60 -28.73
CA GLU A 104 21.99 -41.97 -29.15
C GLU A 104 21.38 -43.05 -28.25
N ALA A 105 22.22 -43.89 -27.61
CA ALA A 105 21.76 -44.96 -26.73
C ALA A 105 21.40 -44.47 -25.32
N VAL A 106 22.00 -43.35 -24.86
CA VAL A 106 21.80 -42.81 -23.50
C VAL A 106 20.58 -41.89 -23.47
N LEU A 107 19.60 -42.17 -22.62
CA LEU A 107 18.39 -41.38 -22.42
C LEU A 107 18.38 -40.76 -21.02
N THR A 108 18.02 -39.49 -20.94
CA THR A 108 17.91 -38.74 -19.67
C THR A 108 16.55 -38.90 -19.00
N GLU A 109 16.46 -38.74 -17.68
CA GLU A 109 15.17 -38.75 -16.94
C GLU A 109 14.08 -37.90 -17.61
N ARG A 110 14.45 -36.76 -18.22
CA ARG A 110 13.51 -35.86 -18.92
C ARG A 110 12.91 -36.51 -20.16
N GLU A 111 13.72 -37.21 -20.94
CA GLU A 111 13.29 -37.96 -22.12
C GLU A 111 12.43 -39.16 -21.70
N LEU A 112 12.84 -39.88 -20.65
CA LEU A 112 12.08 -41.01 -20.10
C LEU A 112 10.69 -40.57 -19.62
N ARG A 113 10.61 -39.47 -18.86
CA ARG A 113 9.34 -38.93 -18.38
C ARG A 113 8.44 -38.45 -19.52
N SER A 114 9.01 -37.84 -20.57
CA SER A 114 8.21 -37.36 -21.70
C SER A 114 7.55 -38.53 -22.45
N ARG A 115 8.30 -39.61 -22.68
CA ARG A 115 7.83 -40.83 -23.37
C ARG A 115 6.81 -41.59 -22.50
N ASP A 116 7.20 -42.02 -21.31
CA ASP A 116 6.37 -42.90 -20.48
C ASP A 116 5.17 -42.19 -19.83
N MET A 117 5.25 -40.90 -19.47
CA MET A 117 4.08 -40.22 -18.87
C MET A 117 2.99 -39.95 -19.91
N SER A 118 3.36 -39.69 -21.17
CA SER A 118 2.40 -39.47 -22.25
C SER A 118 1.61 -40.75 -22.51
N ASP A 119 2.31 -41.88 -22.60
CA ASP A 119 1.72 -43.20 -22.79
C ASP A 119 0.92 -43.65 -21.55
N ALA A 120 1.44 -43.41 -20.33
CA ALA A 120 0.75 -43.74 -19.09
C ALA A 120 -0.56 -42.95 -18.89
N TRP A 121 -0.59 -41.66 -19.24
CA TRP A 121 -1.84 -40.88 -19.18
C TRP A 121 -2.84 -41.29 -20.26
N ALA A 122 -2.37 -41.74 -21.43
CA ALA A 122 -3.24 -42.30 -22.46
C ALA A 122 -3.87 -43.63 -22.00
N ALA A 123 -3.07 -44.57 -21.50
CA ALA A 123 -3.52 -45.84 -20.97
C ALA A 123 -4.50 -45.68 -19.78
N TYR A 124 -4.19 -44.78 -18.84
CA TYR A 124 -5.07 -44.47 -17.70
C TYR A 124 -6.45 -43.94 -18.13
N ARG A 125 -6.49 -43.03 -19.13
CA ARG A 125 -7.76 -42.51 -19.68
C ARG A 125 -8.59 -43.58 -20.36
N ASN A 126 -7.94 -44.57 -20.95
CA ASN A 126 -8.58 -45.68 -21.66
C ASN A 126 -8.87 -46.89 -20.76
N GLY A 127 -8.57 -46.81 -19.46
CA GLY A 127 -8.74 -47.92 -18.52
C GLY A 127 -7.82 -49.13 -18.79
N GLN A 128 -6.73 -48.93 -19.53
CA GLN A 128 -5.75 -49.96 -19.85
C GLN A 128 -4.66 -50.06 -18.77
N PRO A 129 -4.06 -51.25 -18.57
CA PRO A 129 -2.94 -51.41 -17.65
C PRO A 129 -1.74 -50.54 -18.06
N LEU A 130 -1.04 -49.99 -17.07
CA LEU A 130 0.17 -49.21 -17.30
C LEU A 130 1.35 -50.14 -17.57
N GLU A 131 1.81 -50.16 -18.81
CA GLU A 131 3.05 -50.83 -19.23
C GLU A 131 4.11 -49.78 -19.62
N PRO A 132 4.76 -49.12 -18.63
CA PRO A 132 5.84 -48.18 -18.90
C PRO A 132 7.01 -48.89 -19.59
N ARG A 133 7.65 -48.21 -20.55
CA ARG A 133 8.79 -48.76 -21.29
C ARG A 133 10.09 -48.64 -20.50
N TYR A 134 10.20 -47.64 -19.62
CA TYR A 134 11.43 -47.32 -18.89
C TYR A 134 11.25 -47.20 -17.38
N ALA A 135 10.09 -46.75 -16.91
CA ALA A 135 9.78 -46.56 -15.50
C ALA A 135 9.31 -47.87 -14.82
N VAL A 136 9.48 -47.98 -13.50
CA VAL A 136 8.99 -49.10 -12.69
C VAL A 136 7.92 -48.65 -11.68
N ALA A 137 6.90 -49.45 -11.43
CA ALA A 137 5.82 -49.10 -10.50
C ALA A 137 6.17 -49.43 -9.05
N LEU A 138 5.98 -48.49 -8.10
CA LEU A 138 6.33 -48.68 -6.68
C LEU A 138 5.21 -49.28 -5.82
N HIS A 139 3.93 -49.17 -6.22
CA HIS A 139 2.79 -49.56 -5.38
C HIS A 139 1.59 -50.15 -6.14
N SER A 140 1.28 -49.70 -7.37
CA SER A 140 0.19 -50.21 -8.21
C SER A 140 0.38 -49.77 -9.68
N GLN A 141 0.03 -50.62 -10.64
CA GLN A 141 0.01 -50.30 -12.08
C GLN A 141 -1.27 -49.57 -12.54
N THR A 142 -2.10 -49.11 -11.61
CA THR A 142 -3.42 -48.51 -11.94
C THR A 142 -3.41 -46.98 -12.05
N ALA A 143 -2.33 -46.29 -11.64
CA ALA A 143 -2.28 -44.82 -11.68
C ALA A 143 -0.87 -44.29 -12.04
N PRO A 144 -0.77 -43.30 -12.96
CA PRO A 144 0.53 -42.74 -13.40
C PRO A 144 1.38 -42.13 -12.28
N ARG A 145 0.77 -41.74 -11.14
CA ARG A 145 1.46 -41.10 -10.01
C ARG A 145 2.33 -42.05 -9.16
N GLY A 146 2.32 -43.36 -9.44
CA GLY A 146 3.09 -44.38 -8.71
C GLY A 146 4.38 -44.86 -9.39
N LEU A 147 4.78 -44.23 -10.50
CA LEU A 147 5.95 -44.61 -11.30
C LEU A 147 7.26 -44.01 -10.75
N HIS A 148 8.30 -44.83 -10.71
CA HIS A 148 9.69 -44.45 -10.43
C HIS A 148 10.50 -44.45 -11.72
N PHE A 149 11.20 -43.35 -11.99
CA PHE A 149 12.00 -43.16 -13.20
C PHE A 149 13.48 -43.29 -12.84
N PRO A 150 14.28 -44.04 -13.61
CA PRO A 150 15.73 -44.01 -13.52
C PRO A 150 16.28 -42.60 -13.81
N ASP A 151 17.47 -42.29 -13.28
CA ASP A 151 18.14 -41.01 -13.55
C ASP A 151 18.59 -40.93 -15.02
N LEU A 152 19.11 -42.05 -15.54
CA LEU A 152 19.52 -42.27 -16.92
C LEU A 152 19.17 -43.71 -17.34
N VAL A 153 19.04 -43.95 -18.64
CA VAL A 153 18.84 -45.28 -19.22
C VAL A 153 19.76 -45.43 -20.43
N VAL A 154 20.28 -46.63 -20.67
CA VAL A 154 21.00 -46.97 -21.89
C VAL A 154 20.23 -48.05 -22.65
N GLU A 155 19.70 -47.72 -23.82
CA GLU A 155 19.06 -48.70 -24.71
C GLU A 155 20.13 -49.59 -25.34
N GLY A 156 19.99 -50.91 -25.22
CA GLY A 156 20.99 -51.86 -25.70
C GLY A 156 22.21 -52.03 -24.79
N GLY A 157 22.24 -51.35 -23.63
CA GLY A 157 23.34 -51.40 -22.68
C GLY A 157 23.33 -52.60 -21.72
N GLY A 158 22.26 -53.40 -21.72
CA GLY A 158 22.15 -54.61 -20.91
C GLY A 158 23.03 -55.77 -21.43
N PRO A 159 23.36 -56.77 -20.60
CA PRO A 159 24.25 -57.88 -20.97
C PRO A 159 23.81 -58.68 -22.21
N ARG A 160 22.51 -58.71 -22.54
CA ARG A 160 21.94 -59.37 -23.73
C ARG A 160 21.39 -58.37 -24.75
N GLY A 161 21.81 -57.10 -24.67
CA GLY A 161 21.37 -56.04 -25.56
C GLY A 161 19.99 -55.45 -25.20
N GLY A 162 19.52 -55.64 -23.96
CA GLY A 162 18.31 -55.04 -23.41
C GLY A 162 18.57 -53.72 -22.67
N LEU A 163 17.61 -53.31 -21.83
CA LEU A 163 17.61 -52.02 -21.16
C LEU A 163 18.53 -52.00 -19.93
N LEU A 164 19.46 -51.04 -19.87
CA LEU A 164 20.25 -50.75 -18.67
C LEU A 164 19.71 -49.49 -17.98
N ALA A 165 19.12 -49.63 -16.79
CA ALA A 165 18.71 -48.50 -15.97
C ALA A 165 19.88 -48.02 -15.08
N VAL A 166 20.05 -46.71 -14.94
CA VAL A 166 21.15 -46.11 -14.17
C VAL A 166 20.60 -45.20 -13.08
N GLU A 167 21.12 -45.38 -11.86
CA GLU A 167 20.74 -44.63 -10.65
C GLU A 167 21.97 -43.98 -10.01
N LEU A 168 21.87 -42.72 -9.62
CA LEU A 168 22.92 -41.97 -8.95
C LEU A 168 22.56 -41.74 -7.47
N GLU A 169 23.26 -42.38 -6.53
CA GLU A 169 23.03 -42.21 -5.08
C GLU A 169 24.12 -41.40 -4.39
N ARG A 170 23.80 -40.13 -4.11
CA ARG A 170 24.70 -39.19 -3.41
C ARG A 170 24.46 -39.10 -1.91
N THR A 171 23.24 -39.42 -1.45
CA THR A 171 22.84 -39.44 -0.04
C THR A 171 22.00 -40.68 0.22
N SER A 172 22.00 -41.18 1.46
CA SER A 172 21.26 -42.39 1.78
C SER A 172 19.75 -42.13 1.71
N LYS A 173 19.05 -42.78 0.77
CA LYS A 173 17.57 -42.80 0.76
C LYS A 173 17.07 -43.47 2.06
N GLY A 174 15.89 -43.07 2.57
CA GLY A 174 15.28 -43.75 3.73
C GLY A 174 15.09 -45.24 3.47
N ALA A 175 15.35 -46.10 4.48
CA ALA A 175 15.42 -47.55 4.31
C ALA A 175 14.18 -48.16 3.62
N THR A 176 12.98 -47.68 3.98
CA THR A 176 11.70 -48.12 3.40
C THR A 176 11.57 -47.75 1.92
N ARG A 177 12.01 -46.54 1.51
CA ARG A 177 11.93 -46.11 0.11
C ARG A 177 12.93 -46.86 -0.77
N ARG A 178 14.14 -47.09 -0.25
CA ARG A 178 15.20 -47.84 -0.96
C ARG A 178 14.78 -49.28 -1.23
N ARG A 179 14.20 -49.97 -0.24
CA ARG A 179 13.66 -51.34 -0.43
C ARG A 179 12.60 -51.40 -1.53
N LYS A 180 11.67 -50.44 -1.56
CA LYS A 180 10.62 -50.38 -2.58
C LYS A 180 11.18 -50.20 -4.00
N ILE A 181 12.18 -49.34 -4.18
CA ILE A 181 12.81 -49.12 -5.49
C ILE A 181 13.55 -50.38 -5.94
N VAL A 182 14.34 -51.01 -5.05
CA VAL A 182 15.06 -52.26 -5.36
C VAL A 182 14.08 -53.39 -5.70
N ALA A 183 12.98 -53.53 -4.95
CA ALA A 183 11.94 -54.51 -5.25
C ALA A 183 11.26 -54.23 -6.61
N ALA A 184 10.91 -52.97 -6.90
CA ALA A 184 10.27 -52.59 -8.16
C ALA A 184 11.15 -52.88 -9.39
N TYR A 185 12.47 -52.67 -9.28
CA TYR A 185 13.40 -53.03 -10.35
C TYR A 185 13.62 -54.54 -10.47
N ARG A 186 13.65 -55.29 -9.36
CA ARG A 186 13.71 -56.76 -9.38
C ARG A 186 12.50 -57.35 -10.12
N ASP A 187 11.32 -56.78 -9.89
CA ASP A 187 10.06 -57.29 -10.42
C ASP A 187 9.73 -56.70 -11.82
N GLY A 188 10.48 -55.70 -12.28
CA GLY A 188 10.32 -55.03 -13.58
C GLY A 188 11.00 -55.76 -14.73
N LEU A 189 10.31 -56.72 -15.35
CA LEU A 189 10.86 -57.63 -16.37
C LEU A 189 11.40 -56.96 -17.66
N HIS A 190 11.06 -55.69 -17.92
CA HIS A 190 11.55 -54.94 -19.09
C HIS A 190 12.91 -54.27 -18.87
N VAL A 191 13.37 -54.16 -17.61
CA VAL A 191 14.70 -53.66 -17.25
C VAL A 191 15.63 -54.86 -17.13
N GLU A 192 16.60 -54.98 -18.03
CA GLU A 192 17.51 -56.13 -18.02
C GLU A 192 18.54 -56.04 -16.88
N GLN A 193 19.06 -54.84 -16.65
CA GLN A 193 20.08 -54.59 -15.64
C GLN A 193 19.91 -53.18 -15.05
N VAL A 194 20.29 -53.01 -13.78
CA VAL A 194 20.32 -51.74 -13.07
C VAL A 194 21.74 -51.48 -12.55
N ARG A 195 22.31 -50.33 -12.89
CA ARG A 195 23.64 -49.90 -12.43
C ARG A 195 23.52 -48.71 -11.50
N TYR A 196 23.91 -48.87 -10.24
CA TYR A 196 23.96 -47.80 -9.26
C TYR A 196 25.36 -47.19 -9.18
N TYR A 197 25.44 -45.87 -9.33
CA TYR A 197 26.62 -45.06 -9.07
C TYR A 197 26.46 -44.40 -7.71
N ALA A 198 27.24 -44.80 -6.70
CA ALA A 198 27.05 -44.32 -5.34
C ALA A 198 28.35 -43.86 -4.66
N VAL A 199 28.24 -42.90 -3.75
CA VAL A 199 29.34 -42.53 -2.84
C VAL A 199 29.45 -43.56 -1.69
N PRO A 200 30.57 -43.63 -0.93
CA PRO A 200 30.84 -44.76 -0.02
C PRO A 200 29.78 -45.04 1.05
N GLU A 201 29.07 -44.03 1.53
CA GLU A 201 28.06 -44.18 2.58
C GLU A 201 26.74 -44.81 2.07
N PRO A 202 26.06 -44.28 1.03
CA PRO A 202 24.90 -44.94 0.40
C PRO A 202 25.23 -46.33 -0.17
N MET A 203 26.45 -46.52 -0.67
CA MET A 203 26.90 -47.81 -1.24
C MET A 203 26.72 -48.96 -0.26
N ARG A 204 27.17 -48.81 0.99
CA ARG A 204 27.00 -49.84 2.04
C ARG A 204 25.54 -50.14 2.35
N ALA A 205 24.67 -49.12 2.28
CA ALA A 205 23.25 -49.29 2.55
C ALA A 205 22.52 -50.00 1.39
N LEU A 206 22.93 -49.73 0.15
CA LEU A 206 22.45 -50.41 -1.05
C LEU A 206 22.88 -51.88 -1.07
N GLU A 207 24.16 -52.17 -0.81
CA GLU A 207 24.69 -53.55 -0.72
C GLU A 207 23.87 -54.42 0.22
N ARG A 208 23.60 -53.92 1.44
CA ARG A 208 22.76 -54.61 2.42
C ARG A 208 21.34 -54.83 1.91
N THR A 209 20.76 -53.82 1.27
CA THR A 209 19.37 -53.90 0.80
C THR A 209 19.20 -54.90 -0.34
N ILE A 210 20.14 -54.94 -1.29
CA ILE A 210 20.17 -55.91 -2.40
C ILE A 210 20.34 -57.33 -1.87
N ALA A 211 21.18 -57.52 -0.85
CA ALA A 211 21.38 -58.81 -0.20
C ALA A 211 20.13 -59.29 0.55
N ASP A 212 19.50 -58.40 1.34
CA ASP A 212 18.29 -58.68 2.11
C ASP A 212 17.10 -59.06 1.20
N GLU A 213 16.90 -58.31 0.11
CA GLU A 213 15.83 -58.54 -0.88
C GLU A 213 16.11 -59.71 -1.82
N ARG A 214 17.26 -60.39 -1.67
CA ARG A 214 17.74 -61.50 -2.52
C ARG A 214 17.73 -61.15 -4.02
N ALA A 215 17.88 -59.87 -4.35
CA ALA A 215 17.55 -59.35 -5.68
C ALA A 215 18.48 -59.85 -6.80
N ASN A 216 19.69 -60.33 -6.47
CA ASN A 216 20.66 -60.89 -7.41
C ASN A 216 20.78 -62.43 -7.35
N LYS A 217 19.88 -63.16 -6.66
CA LYS A 217 20.01 -64.63 -6.47
C LYS A 217 19.58 -65.47 -7.67
N ILE A 218 18.76 -64.93 -8.57
CA ILE A 218 18.19 -65.65 -9.72
C ILE A 218 18.91 -65.25 -11.02
N ALA A 219 19.18 -63.96 -11.20
CA ALA A 219 20.05 -63.39 -12.23
C ALA A 219 20.70 -62.11 -11.67
N PRO A 220 21.92 -61.71 -12.08
CA PRO A 220 22.56 -60.50 -11.58
C PRO A 220 21.91 -59.25 -12.22
N VAL A 221 20.89 -58.72 -11.54
CA VAL A 221 20.14 -57.54 -11.99
C VAL A 221 20.81 -56.23 -11.55
N PHE A 222 21.46 -56.20 -10.39
CA PHE A 222 22.06 -54.98 -9.82
C PHE A 222 23.59 -54.99 -9.88
N GLU A 223 24.17 -53.98 -10.51
CA GLU A 223 25.61 -53.67 -10.53
C GLU A 223 25.87 -52.39 -9.70
N LEU A 224 26.84 -52.41 -8.79
CA LEU A 224 27.21 -51.24 -7.98
C LEU A 224 28.57 -50.71 -8.44
N ARG A 225 28.65 -49.42 -8.79
CA ARG A 225 29.88 -48.72 -9.15
C ARG A 225 30.14 -47.53 -8.22
N PRO A 226 31.39 -47.29 -7.79
CA PRO A 226 31.72 -46.12 -6.99
C PRO A 226 31.60 -44.85 -7.83
N TRP A 227 30.92 -43.84 -7.30
CA TRP A 227 30.85 -42.50 -7.90
C TRP A 227 31.75 -41.54 -7.14
N ARG A 228 32.56 -40.77 -7.87
CA ARG A 228 33.31 -39.64 -7.31
C ARG A 228 32.66 -38.35 -7.83
N PRO A 229 31.96 -37.58 -6.96
CA PRO A 229 31.32 -36.35 -7.39
C PRO A 229 32.33 -35.40 -8.04
N ARG A 230 32.04 -34.96 -9.26
CA ARG A 230 32.91 -34.04 -10.01
C ARG A 230 32.61 -32.57 -9.68
N SER A 231 31.49 -32.32 -9.01
CA SER A 231 31.05 -30.99 -8.62
C SER A 231 31.52 -30.68 -7.19
N GLN A 232 32.20 -29.54 -7.00
CA GLN A 232 32.70 -29.14 -5.67
C GLN A 232 31.51 -28.92 -4.72
N ALA A 233 31.34 -29.79 -3.72
CA ALA A 233 30.41 -29.54 -2.64
C ALA A 233 31.01 -28.46 -1.72
N LEU A 234 30.39 -27.27 -1.68
CA LEU A 234 30.63 -26.32 -0.59
C LEU A 234 30.09 -26.97 0.68
N ALA A 235 31.00 -27.55 1.48
CA ALA A 235 30.72 -27.74 2.89
C ALA A 235 30.40 -26.37 3.49
N ILE A 236 29.20 -26.21 4.04
CA ILE A 236 28.87 -25.08 4.90
C ILE A 236 29.77 -25.24 6.13
N VAL A 237 30.88 -24.50 6.17
CA VAL A 237 31.73 -24.40 7.35
C VAL A 237 31.07 -23.38 8.29
N PRO A 238 30.72 -23.74 9.54
CA PRO A 238 30.40 -22.76 10.56
C PRO A 238 31.65 -21.92 10.81
N TRP A 239 31.54 -20.61 10.63
CA TRP A 239 32.59 -19.67 11.00
C TRP A 239 32.84 -19.77 12.50
N PHE A 240 33.90 -20.48 12.92
CA PHE A 240 34.68 -20.19 14.14
C PHE A 240 36.05 -20.87 14.11
N LEU A 241 37.05 -20.08 14.50
CA LEU A 241 38.45 -20.35 14.88
C LEU A 241 39.56 -20.44 13.80
N PRO A 242 40.72 -19.77 14.04
CA PRO A 242 41.83 -19.69 13.10
C PRO A 242 42.70 -20.95 13.14
N ALA A 243 43.39 -21.14 12.02
CA ALA A 243 44.35 -22.19 11.74
C ALA A 243 45.33 -22.46 12.90
N ALA A 244 45.33 -23.68 13.38
CA ALA A 244 46.44 -24.28 14.08
C ALA A 244 46.74 -25.65 13.48
N GLN A 245 47.98 -25.78 12.99
CA GLN A 245 48.71 -27.02 12.72
C GLN A 245 48.37 -27.81 11.45
N ARG A 246 49.34 -27.84 10.52
CA ARG A 246 50.13 -29.05 10.22
C ARG A 246 51.30 -28.74 9.29
N GLY A 247 52.43 -29.38 9.57
CA GLY A 247 53.55 -29.51 8.65
C GLY A 247 54.89 -29.32 9.36
N GLY A 248 55.35 -30.34 10.07
CA GLY A 248 56.75 -30.38 10.50
C GLY A 248 57.66 -30.69 9.33
N ASP A 249 58.91 -30.24 9.40
CA ASP A 249 60.03 -31.12 9.10
C ASP A 249 61.31 -30.65 9.81
N ARG A 250 62.21 -31.63 9.91
CA ARG A 250 63.49 -31.73 10.59
C ARG A 250 64.42 -30.50 10.53
N GLY A 251 65.05 -30.26 11.68
CA GLY A 251 66.51 -30.16 11.80
C GLY A 251 67.17 -28.81 11.49
N GLY A 252 67.78 -28.22 12.53
CA GLY A 252 69.02 -27.45 12.37
C GLY A 252 69.02 -26.00 12.84
N ARG A 253 69.51 -25.80 14.08
CA ARG A 253 70.33 -24.67 14.57
C ARG A 253 69.82 -23.22 14.40
N GLY A 254 69.40 -22.66 15.54
CA GLY A 254 69.69 -21.27 15.97
C GLY A 254 68.72 -20.19 15.50
N GLU A 255 67.78 -19.79 16.36
CA GLU A 255 66.98 -18.55 16.18
C GLU A 255 67.37 -17.47 17.20
N PRO A 256 67.42 -16.17 16.78
CA PRO A 256 67.90 -15.07 17.62
C PRO A 256 66.79 -14.40 18.43
N VAL A 257 67.19 -13.85 19.58
CA VAL A 257 66.40 -13.24 20.67
C VAL A 257 65.37 -12.16 20.24
N LEU A 258 65.46 -11.61 19.03
CA LEU A 258 64.63 -10.50 18.52
C LEU A 258 63.15 -10.84 18.29
N LEU A 259 62.82 -12.11 18.00
CA LEU A 259 61.42 -12.56 17.78
C LEU A 259 60.61 -12.63 19.08
N ARG A 260 61.27 -12.74 20.24
CA ARG A 260 60.61 -12.88 21.54
C ARG A 260 60.09 -11.53 22.05
N GLU A 261 60.89 -10.48 21.96
CA GLU A 261 60.50 -9.12 22.35
C GLU A 261 59.38 -8.55 21.49
N LEU A 262 59.39 -8.82 20.17
CA LEU A 262 58.29 -8.43 19.27
C LEU A 262 56.97 -9.14 19.61
N SER A 263 57.01 -10.39 20.08
CA SER A 263 55.80 -11.13 20.46
C SER A 263 55.14 -10.60 21.74
N GLU A 264 55.93 -10.14 22.72
CA GLU A 264 55.43 -9.68 24.01
C GLU A 264 54.65 -8.36 23.93
N HIS A 265 54.95 -7.51 22.94
CA HIS A 265 54.26 -6.22 22.75
C HIS A 265 53.16 -6.26 21.67
N MET A 266 53.26 -7.18 20.70
CA MET A 266 52.26 -7.32 19.64
C MET A 266 51.01 -8.09 20.08
N ILE A 267 51.14 -9.06 20.99
CA ILE A 267 50.01 -9.86 21.46
C ILE A 267 48.95 -9.02 22.22
N PRO A 268 49.30 -8.17 23.20
CA PRO A 268 48.33 -7.32 23.90
C PRO A 268 47.68 -6.29 22.98
N LEU A 269 48.43 -5.77 21.99
CA LEU A 269 47.94 -4.84 20.97
C LEU A 269 46.89 -5.50 20.08
N ALA A 270 47.19 -6.70 19.57
CA ALA A 270 46.29 -7.47 18.71
C ALA A 270 45.04 -7.94 19.46
N LEU A 271 45.17 -8.40 20.72
CA LEU A 271 44.04 -8.80 21.55
C LEU A 271 43.14 -7.60 21.90
N SER A 272 43.72 -6.45 22.24
CA SER A 272 42.95 -5.23 22.53
C SER A 272 42.19 -4.74 21.29
N PHE A 273 42.83 -4.76 20.11
CA PHE A 273 42.20 -4.39 18.85
C PHE A 273 41.08 -5.36 18.47
N ALA A 274 41.36 -6.67 18.45
CA ALA A 274 40.40 -7.70 18.05
C ALA A 274 39.21 -7.81 19.02
N GLY A 275 39.46 -7.71 20.32
CA GLY A 275 38.42 -7.72 21.36
C GLY A 275 37.48 -6.52 21.25
N ALA A 276 38.04 -5.31 21.15
CA ALA A 276 37.25 -4.10 20.95
C ALA A 276 36.47 -4.13 19.62
N LEU A 277 37.09 -4.68 18.56
CA LEU A 277 36.46 -4.81 17.26
C LEU A 277 35.25 -5.75 17.29
N ALA A 278 35.40 -6.95 17.84
CA ALA A 278 34.32 -7.92 17.93
C ALA A 278 33.18 -7.44 18.84
N ALA A 279 33.50 -6.94 20.04
CA ALA A 279 32.50 -6.49 21.00
C ALA A 279 31.68 -5.30 20.47
N THR A 280 32.36 -4.30 19.87
CA THR A 280 31.69 -3.12 19.31
C THR A 280 30.83 -3.47 18.10
N ALA A 281 31.34 -4.31 17.19
CA ALA A 281 30.59 -4.71 16.00
C ALA A 281 29.30 -5.47 16.38
N VAL A 282 29.40 -6.43 17.30
CA VAL A 282 28.25 -7.22 17.77
C VAL A 282 27.24 -6.33 18.52
N ALA A 283 27.71 -5.48 19.44
CA ALA A 283 26.83 -4.62 20.23
C ALA A 283 26.08 -3.60 19.36
N VAL A 284 26.78 -2.92 18.44
CA VAL A 284 26.17 -1.96 17.50
C VAL A 284 25.20 -2.67 16.54
N TYR A 285 25.58 -3.84 16.02
CA TYR A 285 24.72 -4.63 15.14
C TYR A 285 23.44 -5.08 15.84
N ILE A 286 23.52 -5.66 17.04
CA ILE A 286 22.35 -6.08 17.82
C ILE A 286 21.47 -4.88 18.16
N ALA A 287 22.08 -3.79 18.66
CA ALA A 287 21.36 -2.57 19.02
C ALA A 287 20.55 -2.01 17.83
N CYS A 288 21.15 -1.89 16.65
CA CYS A 288 20.47 -1.39 15.45
C CYS A 288 19.51 -2.41 14.81
N ARG A 289 19.77 -3.72 14.94
CA ARG A 289 18.93 -4.77 14.35
C ARG A 289 17.63 -4.97 15.13
N TRP A 290 17.71 -4.91 16.45
CA TRP A 290 16.58 -5.18 17.34
C TRP A 290 15.78 -3.91 17.67
N SER A 291 16.35 -2.73 17.42
CA SER A 291 15.65 -1.45 17.58
C SER A 291 15.03 -0.93 16.27
N ARG A 292 14.37 0.24 16.34
CA ARG A 292 13.89 1.02 15.20
C ARG A 292 14.94 2.04 14.71
N LEU A 293 16.22 1.82 14.99
CA LEU A 293 17.30 2.73 14.59
C LEU A 293 17.81 2.35 13.19
N ARG A 294 18.09 3.36 12.37
CA ARG A 294 18.78 3.20 11.07
C ARG A 294 20.24 2.87 11.27
N TRP A 295 20.85 2.27 10.24
CA TRP A 295 22.31 2.06 10.15
C TRP A 295 23.14 3.31 10.49
N THR A 296 22.60 4.53 10.27
CA THR A 296 23.27 5.79 10.61
C THR A 296 23.51 5.97 12.11
N TRP A 297 22.87 5.20 12.98
CA TRP A 297 23.17 5.15 14.42
C TRP A 297 24.44 4.35 14.76
N ALA A 298 24.99 3.58 13.83
CA ALA A 298 26.20 2.81 14.06
C ALA A 298 27.41 3.70 14.41
N LEU A 299 27.47 4.92 13.87
CA LEU A 299 28.51 5.90 14.18
C LEU A 299 28.37 6.52 15.58
N PRO A 300 27.23 7.12 15.97
CA PRO A 300 27.08 7.68 17.32
C PRO A 300 27.07 6.61 18.43
N LEU A 301 26.49 5.43 18.19
CA LEU A 301 26.61 4.30 19.13
C LEU A 301 28.05 3.80 19.18
N GLY A 302 28.73 3.72 18.02
CA GLY A 302 30.15 3.43 17.93
C GLY A 302 31.01 4.37 18.78
N GLY A 303 30.71 5.67 18.77
CA GLY A 303 31.37 6.67 19.63
C GLY A 303 31.28 6.35 21.12
N LEU A 304 30.14 5.83 21.60
CA LEU A 304 29.97 5.38 22.98
C LEU A 304 30.88 4.18 23.32
N PHE A 305 31.00 3.23 22.39
CA PHE A 305 31.86 2.05 22.56
C PHE A 305 33.35 2.37 22.38
N ILE A 306 33.69 3.35 21.55
CA ILE A 306 35.03 3.92 21.45
C ILE A 306 35.43 4.55 22.80
N ALA A 307 34.54 5.33 23.43
CA ALA A 307 34.78 5.90 24.75
C ALA A 307 34.94 4.82 25.84
N ALA A 308 34.14 3.75 25.80
CA ALA A 308 34.29 2.61 26.71
C ALA A 308 35.61 1.84 26.49
N ALA A 309 36.00 1.62 25.23
CA ALA A 309 37.26 0.95 24.88
C ALA A 309 38.49 1.77 25.31
N ALA A 310 38.40 3.11 25.33
CA ALA A 310 39.47 3.97 25.84
C ALA A 310 39.77 3.75 27.33
N VAL A 311 38.77 3.32 28.11
CA VAL A 311 38.87 3.10 29.56
C VAL A 311 39.17 1.63 29.90
N LEU A 312 38.60 0.70 29.12
CA LEU A 312 38.61 -0.73 29.45
C LEU A 312 39.68 -1.53 28.70
N ALA A 313 40.23 -1.02 27.59
CA ALA A 313 41.21 -1.77 26.81
C ALA A 313 42.59 -1.75 27.48
N PRO A 314 43.30 -2.91 27.54
CA PRO A 314 44.68 -2.98 28.03
C PRO A 314 45.63 -2.02 27.30
N VAL A 315 45.37 -1.77 26.00
CA VAL A 315 46.05 -0.73 25.22
C VAL A 315 45.00 0.20 24.58
N ALA A 316 44.85 1.39 25.16
CA ALA A 316 43.78 2.34 24.80
C ALA A 316 43.77 2.72 23.30
N LEU A 317 44.92 3.02 22.70
CA LEU A 317 45.00 3.41 21.28
C LEU A 317 44.57 2.26 20.34
N ALA A 318 44.96 1.02 20.65
CA ALA A 318 44.56 -0.16 19.88
C ALA A 318 43.06 -0.47 20.03
N GLY A 319 42.52 -0.30 21.24
CA GLY A 319 41.08 -0.42 21.50
C GLY A 319 40.25 0.63 20.77
N LEU A 320 40.69 1.89 20.76
CA LEU A 320 40.07 2.99 20.02
C LEU A 320 40.00 2.72 18.51
N LEU A 321 41.13 2.30 17.91
CA LEU A 321 41.19 1.96 16.48
C LEU A 321 40.30 0.75 16.16
N GLY A 322 40.32 -0.30 16.99
CA GLY A 322 39.47 -1.49 16.82
C GLY A 322 37.98 -1.16 16.86
N ALA A 323 37.54 -0.36 17.83
CA ALA A 323 36.15 0.09 17.96
C ALA A 323 35.73 1.03 16.80
N GLY A 324 36.63 1.88 16.30
CA GLY A 324 36.39 2.73 15.13
C GLY A 324 36.15 1.92 13.85
N VAL A 325 37.03 0.96 13.55
CA VAL A 325 36.88 0.06 12.40
C VAL A 325 35.61 -0.78 12.51
N ALA A 326 35.30 -1.31 13.71
CA ALA A 326 34.08 -2.07 13.96
C ALA A 326 32.81 -1.27 13.71
N SER A 327 32.78 0.00 14.11
CA SER A 327 31.62 0.86 13.93
C SER A 327 31.35 1.15 12.46
N ALA A 328 32.40 1.41 11.68
CA ALA A 328 32.30 1.60 10.22
C ALA A 328 31.89 0.30 9.50
N GLY A 329 32.46 -0.85 9.90
CA GLY A 329 32.10 -2.16 9.37
C GLY A 329 30.64 -2.53 9.66
N ALA A 330 30.19 -2.32 10.90
CA ALA A 330 28.79 -2.53 11.31
C ALA A 330 27.83 -1.60 10.55
N ALA A 331 28.20 -0.33 10.35
CA ALA A 331 27.41 0.61 9.55
C ALA A 331 27.21 0.11 8.11
N CYS A 332 28.27 -0.38 7.47
CA CYS A 332 28.22 -0.92 6.11
C CYS A 332 27.35 -2.19 6.02
N ALA A 333 27.53 -3.13 6.96
CA ALA A 333 26.75 -4.36 7.02
C ALA A 333 25.26 -4.08 7.25
N LEU A 334 24.93 -3.19 8.20
CA LEU A 334 23.55 -2.76 8.48
C LEU A 334 22.92 -2.01 7.29
N TRP A 335 23.69 -1.19 6.57
CA TRP A 335 23.23 -0.51 5.37
C TRP A 335 22.87 -1.49 4.26
N GLU A 336 23.73 -2.49 4.01
CA GLU A 336 23.49 -3.52 3.01
C GLU A 336 22.26 -4.38 3.39
N GLU A 337 22.13 -4.74 4.66
CA GLU A 337 20.98 -5.50 5.16
C GLU A 337 19.67 -4.70 5.08
N GLU A 338 19.68 -3.42 5.46
CA GLU A 338 18.51 -2.54 5.32
C GLU A 338 18.12 -2.38 3.85
N ARG A 339 19.08 -2.25 2.92
CA ARG A 339 18.80 -2.24 1.48
C ARG A 339 18.24 -3.56 0.99
N LYS A 340 18.70 -4.70 1.51
CA LYS A 340 18.11 -6.01 1.19
C LYS A 340 16.66 -6.07 1.69
N ASP A 341 16.38 -5.60 2.89
CA ASP A 341 15.02 -5.53 3.44
C ASP A 341 14.12 -4.56 2.65
N GLU A 342 14.65 -3.45 2.14
CA GLU A 342 13.92 -2.54 1.25
C GLU A 342 13.58 -3.18 -0.11
N ARG A 343 14.52 -3.94 -0.70
CA ARG A 343 14.32 -4.66 -1.97
C ARG A 343 13.33 -5.80 -1.84
N ARG A 344 13.29 -6.47 -0.69
CA ARG A 344 12.36 -7.59 -0.42
C ARG A 344 10.90 -7.16 -0.29
N GLY A 345 10.60 -5.86 -0.19
CA GLY A 345 9.22 -5.38 -0.15
C GLY A 345 8.43 -5.79 1.12
N GLY A 346 7.13 -5.48 1.10
CA GLY A 346 6.16 -5.89 2.13
C GLY A 346 6.51 -5.46 3.55
N ARG A 347 6.28 -6.35 4.54
CA ARG A 347 6.56 -6.08 5.97
C ARG A 347 8.02 -5.73 6.24
N ARG A 348 8.99 -6.34 5.53
CA ARG A 348 10.43 -6.08 5.72
C ARG A 348 10.80 -4.68 5.23
N ARG A 349 10.33 -4.28 4.04
CA ARG A 349 10.49 -2.91 3.53
C ARG A 349 9.84 -1.88 4.43
N ARG A 350 8.64 -2.16 4.96
CA ARG A 350 7.99 -1.27 5.94
C ARG A 350 8.81 -1.11 7.20
N ARG A 351 9.35 -2.20 7.75
CA ARG A 351 10.24 -2.16 8.91
C ARG A 351 11.50 -1.37 8.62
N ALA A 352 12.15 -1.57 7.47
CA ALA A 352 13.33 -0.82 7.06
C ALA A 352 13.02 0.68 6.90
N ARG A 353 11.91 1.04 6.24
CA ARG A 353 11.45 2.42 6.08
C ARG A 353 10.92 3.07 7.36
N ALA A 354 10.57 2.27 8.37
CA ALA A 354 10.16 2.74 9.69
C ALA A 354 11.34 3.18 10.55
N LYS A 355 12.54 2.62 10.29
CA LYS A 355 13.75 2.94 11.03
C LYS A 355 14.13 4.41 10.83
N ARG A 356 14.74 5.02 11.84
CA ARG A 356 15.17 6.42 11.79
C ARG A 356 16.62 6.66 12.12
N GLY A 357 17.19 7.64 11.42
CA GLY A 357 18.50 8.19 11.77
C GLY A 357 18.45 9.19 12.93
N PRO A 358 19.62 9.59 13.46
CA PRO A 358 19.70 10.54 14.57
C PRO A 358 19.11 11.91 14.22
N ALA A 359 19.47 12.44 13.05
CA ALA A 359 18.98 13.73 12.55
C ALA A 359 17.45 13.71 12.33
N GLU A 360 16.92 12.63 11.76
CA GLU A 360 15.47 12.45 11.55
C GLU A 360 14.72 12.36 12.87
N MET A 361 15.30 11.71 13.89
CA MET A 361 14.71 11.62 15.22
C MET A 361 14.69 12.99 15.92
N TRP A 362 15.78 13.75 15.82
CA TRP A 362 15.85 15.12 16.34
C TRP A 362 14.87 16.06 15.64
N ALA A 363 14.80 16.02 14.30
CA ALA A 363 13.85 16.80 13.52
C ALA A 363 12.41 16.46 13.90
N ALA A 364 12.06 15.17 13.96
CA ALA A 364 10.73 14.73 14.38
C ALA A 364 10.40 15.16 15.82
N ALA A 365 11.36 15.08 16.75
CA ALA A 365 11.16 15.54 18.12
C ALA A 365 10.93 17.05 18.21
N ARG A 366 11.67 17.84 17.41
CA ARG A 366 11.48 19.29 17.30
C ARG A 366 10.10 19.64 16.72
N GLU A 367 9.70 18.99 15.63
CA GLU A 367 8.39 19.19 15.00
C GLU A 367 7.25 18.78 15.95
N ARG A 368 7.38 17.66 16.65
CA ARG A 368 6.40 17.26 17.68
C ARG A 368 6.28 18.29 18.78
N ARG A 369 7.42 18.73 19.34
CA ARG A 369 7.43 19.78 20.37
C ARG A 369 6.76 21.04 19.86
N ARG A 370 6.96 21.39 18.58
CA ARG A 370 6.26 22.51 17.94
C ARG A 370 4.74 22.29 17.93
N VAL A 371 4.25 21.16 17.44
CA VAL A 371 2.80 20.88 17.38
C VAL A 371 2.18 20.79 18.78
N CYS A 372 2.88 20.21 19.75
CA CYS A 372 2.42 20.08 21.13
C CYS A 372 2.43 21.39 21.93
N ARG A 373 3.13 22.44 21.47
CA ARG A 373 3.12 23.77 22.14
C ARG A 373 1.76 24.47 22.04
N GLY A 374 0.91 24.00 21.14
CA GLY A 374 -0.45 24.48 21.03
C GLY A 374 -0.95 24.54 19.59
N PRO A 375 -2.20 24.98 19.43
CA PRO A 375 -2.90 24.99 18.15
C PRO A 375 -2.20 25.68 16.97
N LEU A 376 -1.44 26.76 17.21
CA LEU A 376 -0.64 27.43 16.15
C LEU A 376 0.59 26.61 15.73
N GLY A 377 1.10 25.78 16.62
CA GLY A 377 2.22 24.88 16.32
C GLY A 377 1.89 23.83 15.27
N ALA A 378 0.59 23.54 15.09
CA ALA A 378 0.06 22.65 14.05
C ALA A 378 -0.08 23.31 12.67
N ILE A 379 0.36 24.56 12.50
CA ILE A 379 0.24 25.31 11.25
C ILE A 379 1.64 25.71 10.79
N ASP A 380 2.06 25.28 9.61
CA ASP A 380 3.26 25.79 8.97
C ASP A 380 2.91 26.85 7.93
N ARG A 381 3.50 28.03 8.07
CA ARG A 381 3.34 29.15 7.13
C ARG A 381 4.59 29.35 6.24
N ARG A 382 5.63 28.53 6.41
CA ARG A 382 6.87 28.60 5.61
C ARG A 382 6.73 27.80 4.31
N GLY A 383 7.28 28.32 3.21
CA GLY A 383 7.24 27.65 1.90
C GLY A 383 5.79 27.38 1.45
N PRO A 384 5.46 26.18 0.90
CA PRO A 384 4.08 25.83 0.56
C PRO A 384 3.15 25.71 1.79
N GLY A 385 3.71 25.67 3.01
CA GLY A 385 2.97 25.61 4.27
C GLY A 385 2.08 24.37 4.43
N GLY A 386 1.34 24.29 5.53
CA GLY A 386 0.34 23.24 5.73
C GLY A 386 -0.20 23.10 7.14
N ILE A 387 -1.08 22.14 7.32
CA ILE A 387 -1.73 21.79 8.58
C ILE A 387 -1.25 20.39 9.01
N ALA A 388 -0.74 20.26 10.23
CA ALA A 388 -0.40 18.97 10.80
C ALA A 388 -1.69 18.22 11.16
N LEU A 389 -1.94 17.07 10.54
CA LEU A 389 -3.17 16.29 10.75
C LEU A 389 -3.06 15.26 11.88
N GLY A 390 -1.86 14.74 12.10
CA GLY A 390 -1.63 13.69 13.07
C GLY A 390 -0.19 13.22 13.11
N GLU A 391 0.05 12.20 13.89
CA GLU A 391 1.34 11.55 14.04
C GLU A 391 1.34 10.18 13.33
N ASP A 392 2.28 9.96 12.42
CA ASP A 392 2.46 8.64 11.78
C ASP A 392 2.72 7.55 12.85
N LEU A 393 1.91 6.49 12.88
CA LEU A 393 2.01 5.42 13.89
C LEU A 393 3.33 4.65 13.82
N VAL A 394 3.92 4.57 12.63
CA VAL A 394 5.14 3.83 12.36
C VAL A 394 6.35 4.75 12.52
N LYS A 395 6.32 5.88 11.80
CA LYS A 395 7.38 6.88 11.72
C LYS A 395 7.27 7.96 12.78
N ARG A 396 6.35 7.86 13.74
CA ARG A 396 6.27 8.69 14.96
C ARG A 396 6.71 10.13 14.65
N ARG A 397 6.14 10.75 13.61
CA ARG A 397 6.44 12.12 13.16
C ARG A 397 5.13 12.79 12.73
N PRO A 398 5.01 14.11 12.85
CA PRO A 398 3.85 14.81 12.33
C PRO A 398 3.70 14.59 10.83
N VAL A 399 2.46 14.39 10.38
CA VAL A 399 2.09 14.32 8.97
C VAL A 399 1.34 15.60 8.64
N TRP A 400 1.84 16.28 7.62
CA TRP A 400 1.36 17.59 7.18
C TRP A 400 0.53 17.44 5.91
N LEU A 401 -0.63 18.11 5.88
CA LEU A 401 -1.41 18.36 4.68
C LEU A 401 -1.04 19.76 4.17
N GLY A 402 -0.45 19.86 2.98
CA GLY A 402 -0.06 21.13 2.41
C GLY A 402 -1.26 22.02 2.09
N PHE A 403 -1.10 23.35 2.10
CA PHE A 403 -2.19 24.25 1.69
C PHE A 403 -2.50 24.13 0.19
N ASP A 404 -1.51 23.78 -0.63
CA ASP A 404 -1.66 23.45 -2.05
C ASP A 404 -2.46 22.15 -2.29
N GLN A 405 -2.36 21.21 -1.36
CA GLN A 405 -3.19 20.00 -1.33
C GLN A 405 -4.59 20.34 -0.85
N LEU A 406 -4.72 21.09 0.25
CA LEU A 406 -6.00 21.53 0.79
C LEU A 406 -6.84 22.29 -0.27
N ALA A 407 -6.22 23.15 -1.08
CA ALA A 407 -6.85 23.87 -2.20
C ALA A 407 -7.46 22.96 -3.28
N LYS A 408 -7.08 21.67 -3.31
CA LYS A 408 -7.56 20.66 -4.26
C LYS A 408 -8.41 19.60 -3.56
N HIS A 409 -9.22 20.03 -2.60
CA HIS A 409 -10.23 19.28 -1.87
C HIS A 409 -9.73 18.04 -1.10
N VAL A 410 -10.48 17.67 -0.06
CA VAL A 410 -10.16 16.54 0.82
C VAL A 410 -11.42 15.71 1.04
N LEU A 411 -11.29 14.39 0.86
CA LEU A 411 -12.33 13.43 1.22
C LEU A 411 -12.03 12.82 2.59
N ILE A 412 -13.00 12.84 3.48
CA ILE A 412 -12.92 12.28 4.83
C ILE A 412 -13.95 11.14 4.94
N LEU A 413 -13.48 9.92 5.24
CA LEU A 413 -14.30 8.72 5.35
C LEU A 413 -14.14 8.08 6.72
N GLY A 414 -15.11 7.28 7.17
CA GLY A 414 -15.05 6.64 8.49
C GLY A 414 -16.40 6.16 8.98
N ALA A 415 -16.47 5.08 9.74
CA ALA A 415 -17.70 4.72 10.44
C ALA A 415 -18.12 5.79 11.48
N THR A 416 -19.35 5.72 11.98
CA THR A 416 -19.79 6.50 13.15
C THR A 416 -18.87 6.23 14.33
N GLY A 417 -18.44 7.29 15.02
CA GLY A 417 -17.45 7.18 16.10
C GLY A 417 -16.03 6.87 15.63
N GLY A 418 -15.69 6.99 14.34
CA GLY A 418 -14.32 6.76 13.85
C GLY A 418 -13.34 7.93 14.07
N GLY A 419 -13.85 9.16 14.26
CA GLY A 419 -13.02 10.38 14.36
C GLY A 419 -13.13 11.35 13.17
N LYS A 420 -14.09 11.12 12.25
CA LYS A 420 -14.36 11.99 11.09
C LYS A 420 -14.59 13.44 11.47
N SER A 421 -15.57 13.69 12.34
CA SER A 421 -15.96 15.05 12.75
C SER A 421 -14.79 15.78 13.42
N ASN A 422 -14.01 15.09 14.27
CA ASN A 422 -12.77 15.64 14.83
C ASN A 422 -11.77 16.08 13.75
N SER A 423 -11.57 15.28 12.70
CA SER A 423 -10.66 15.62 11.60
C SER A 423 -11.17 16.80 10.78
N LEU A 424 -12.47 16.85 10.50
CA LEU A 424 -13.11 17.96 9.79
C LEU A 424 -12.96 19.26 10.59
N VAL A 425 -13.34 19.26 11.86
CA VAL A 425 -13.21 20.43 12.75
C VAL A 425 -11.75 20.86 12.89
N TRP A 426 -10.83 19.90 13.04
CA TRP A 426 -9.41 20.19 13.10
C TRP A 426 -8.92 20.93 11.85
N ILE A 427 -9.23 20.44 10.65
CA ILE A 427 -8.79 21.09 9.41
C ILE A 427 -9.42 22.49 9.28
N VAL A 428 -10.73 22.62 9.53
CA VAL A 428 -11.43 23.91 9.43
C VAL A 428 -10.83 24.94 10.40
N THR A 429 -10.71 24.60 11.68
CA THR A 429 -10.20 25.53 12.70
C THR A 429 -8.74 25.93 12.46
N ARG A 430 -7.89 25.01 11.95
CA ARG A 430 -6.51 25.34 11.57
C ARG A 430 -6.44 26.17 10.30
N ALA A 431 -7.33 25.96 9.33
CA ALA A 431 -7.46 26.84 8.17
C ALA A 431 -7.89 28.25 8.59
N MET A 432 -8.84 28.38 9.53
CA MET A 432 -9.27 29.68 10.07
C MET A 432 -8.10 30.45 10.71
N ARG A 433 -7.32 29.78 11.57
CA ARG A 433 -6.08 30.34 12.15
C ARG A 433 -4.99 30.63 11.12
N ALA A 434 -5.02 29.97 9.95
CA ALA A 434 -4.14 30.27 8.83
C ALA A 434 -4.62 31.46 7.98
N GLY A 435 -5.78 32.03 8.30
CA GLY A 435 -6.32 33.23 7.66
C GLY A 435 -7.44 32.97 6.66
N HIS A 436 -7.99 31.75 6.61
CA HIS A 436 -9.15 31.41 5.78
C HIS A 436 -10.47 31.75 6.49
N GLY A 437 -11.52 32.03 5.71
CA GLY A 437 -12.91 31.97 6.18
C GLY A 437 -13.42 30.52 6.19
N ALA A 438 -14.66 30.30 6.61
CA ALA A 438 -15.24 28.96 6.60
C ALA A 438 -16.74 28.96 6.30
N VAL A 439 -17.19 28.07 5.42
CA VAL A 439 -18.60 27.76 5.18
C VAL A 439 -18.81 26.30 5.55
N VAL A 440 -19.59 26.03 6.59
CA VAL A 440 -19.81 24.66 7.08
C VAL A 440 -21.27 24.30 6.92
N ILE A 441 -21.52 23.21 6.19
CA ILE A 441 -22.84 22.59 6.03
C ILE A 441 -22.83 21.33 6.90
N ASP A 442 -23.47 21.43 8.06
CA ASP A 442 -23.58 20.35 9.03
C ASP A 442 -24.94 19.67 8.89
N MET A 443 -24.95 18.51 8.23
CA MET A 443 -26.18 17.75 8.00
C MET A 443 -26.65 16.95 9.24
N LYS A 444 -25.93 17.03 10.38
CA LYS A 444 -26.30 16.37 11.64
C LYS A 444 -26.85 17.33 12.69
N GLY A 445 -26.53 18.61 12.57
CA GLY A 445 -26.89 19.63 13.54
C GLY A 445 -26.20 19.45 14.90
N ASP A 446 -24.91 19.08 14.90
CA ASP A 446 -24.12 18.86 16.12
C ASP A 446 -23.86 20.19 16.86
N PRO A 447 -24.42 20.38 18.08
CA PRO A 447 -24.18 21.58 18.86
C PRO A 447 -22.70 21.84 19.16
N ASN A 448 -21.91 20.77 19.35
CA ASN A 448 -20.50 20.90 19.69
C ASN A 448 -19.68 21.47 18.53
N LEU A 449 -20.02 21.08 17.29
CA LEU A 449 -19.41 21.62 16.08
C LEU A 449 -19.67 23.12 15.98
N ARG A 450 -20.93 23.53 16.13
CA ARG A 450 -21.35 24.94 16.10
C ARG A 450 -20.62 25.77 17.16
N GLU A 451 -20.68 25.37 18.43
CA GLU A 451 -20.03 26.09 19.53
C GLU A 451 -18.52 26.20 19.30
N ARG A 452 -17.89 25.13 18.82
CA ARG A 452 -16.45 25.13 18.56
C ARG A 452 -16.05 26.10 17.46
N LEU A 453 -16.82 26.19 16.39
CA LEU A 453 -16.57 27.10 15.27
C LEU A 453 -16.87 28.57 15.63
N MET A 454 -17.91 28.81 16.42
CA MET A 454 -18.22 30.14 16.98
C MET A 454 -17.03 30.67 17.79
N VAL A 455 -16.56 29.87 18.76
CA VAL A 455 -15.39 30.24 19.58
C VAL A 455 -14.17 30.47 18.69
N GLU A 456 -13.93 29.62 17.69
CA GLU A 456 -12.79 29.81 16.78
C GLU A 456 -12.88 31.09 15.95
N ALA A 457 -14.08 31.45 15.49
CA ALA A 457 -14.32 32.67 14.73
C ALA A 457 -13.96 33.91 15.56
N VAL A 458 -14.39 33.93 16.81
CA VAL A 458 -14.08 34.98 17.79
C VAL A 458 -12.57 35.06 18.05
N LEU A 459 -11.91 33.91 18.29
CA LEU A 459 -10.46 33.86 18.45
C LEU A 459 -9.72 34.37 17.21
N CYS A 460 -10.25 34.10 16.01
CA CYS A 460 -9.67 34.58 14.76
C CYS A 460 -10.13 35.99 14.35
N GLN A 461 -10.94 36.66 15.18
CA GLN A 461 -11.56 37.96 14.90
C GLN A 461 -12.29 38.00 13.55
N ARG A 462 -13.07 36.95 13.27
CA ARG A 462 -13.91 36.81 12.08
C ARG A 462 -15.38 36.97 12.44
N PRO A 463 -16.21 37.59 11.57
CA PRO A 463 -17.65 37.53 11.72
C PRO A 463 -18.14 36.09 11.74
N PHE A 464 -19.11 35.78 12.59
CA PHE A 464 -19.72 34.47 12.71
C PHE A 464 -21.21 34.55 12.40
N TYR A 465 -21.67 33.66 11.53
CA TYR A 465 -23.06 33.52 11.12
C TYR A 465 -23.53 32.09 11.37
N LEU A 466 -24.79 31.96 11.76
CA LEU A 466 -25.43 30.68 12.02
C LEU A 466 -26.79 30.67 11.34
N TRP A 467 -27.11 29.58 10.67
CA TRP A 467 -28.46 29.30 10.21
C TRP A 467 -28.88 27.90 10.66
N ARG A 468 -30.11 27.75 11.14
CA ARG A 468 -30.62 26.48 11.69
C ARG A 468 -31.97 26.11 11.10
N ILE A 469 -32.13 24.83 10.77
CA ILE A 469 -33.41 24.29 10.29
C ILE A 469 -34.50 24.32 11.38
N GLU A 470 -34.13 24.18 12.65
CA GLU A 470 -35.09 24.31 13.77
C GLU A 470 -35.41 25.79 14.11
N GLY A 471 -34.80 26.73 13.39
CA GLY A 471 -34.88 28.17 13.65
C GLY A 471 -33.77 28.69 14.55
N GLY A 472 -33.47 29.98 14.37
CA GLY A 472 -32.46 30.74 15.11
C GLY A 472 -31.20 31.05 14.30
N GLY A 473 -30.54 32.15 14.68
CA GLY A 473 -29.32 32.64 14.04
C GLY A 473 -29.61 33.87 13.17
N GLN A 474 -29.18 33.85 11.92
CA GLN A 474 -29.43 34.87 10.92
C GLN A 474 -30.37 34.35 9.84
N HIS A 475 -31.05 35.26 9.16
CA HIS A 475 -31.87 34.93 8.00
C HIS A 475 -30.98 34.58 6.80
N TYR A 476 -31.50 33.76 5.88
CA TYR A 476 -30.79 33.39 4.65
C TYR A 476 -31.78 33.23 3.51
N ASN A 477 -31.78 34.17 2.56
CA ASN A 477 -32.56 34.04 1.34
C ASN A 477 -31.70 33.39 0.21
N PRO A 478 -31.91 32.09 -0.12
CA PRO A 478 -31.14 31.41 -1.17
C PRO A 478 -31.41 31.94 -2.59
N LEU A 479 -32.45 32.75 -2.76
CA LEU A 479 -32.82 33.37 -4.04
C LEU A 479 -32.41 34.84 -4.13
N LYS A 480 -31.74 35.40 -3.11
CA LYS A 480 -31.31 36.81 -3.10
C LYS A 480 -30.47 37.18 -4.33
N ALA A 481 -29.36 36.48 -4.52
CA ALA A 481 -28.40 36.77 -5.57
C ALA A 481 -28.85 36.26 -6.96
N GLY A 482 -28.29 36.84 -8.02
CA GLY A 482 -28.46 36.39 -9.40
C GLY A 482 -29.75 36.88 -10.09
N ASP A 483 -29.77 36.72 -11.41
CA ASP A 483 -30.94 37.00 -12.23
C ASP A 483 -32.00 35.89 -12.09
N SER A 484 -33.17 36.07 -12.72
CA SER A 484 -34.23 35.05 -12.71
C SER A 484 -33.77 33.70 -13.27
N THR A 485 -32.80 33.70 -14.19
CA THR A 485 -32.24 32.47 -14.77
C THR A 485 -31.41 31.70 -13.73
N ALA A 486 -30.50 32.38 -13.04
CA ALA A 486 -29.72 31.79 -11.97
C ALA A 486 -30.63 31.28 -10.84
N ARG A 487 -31.62 32.08 -10.41
CA ARG A 487 -32.61 31.69 -9.39
C ARG A 487 -33.40 30.45 -9.80
N ARG A 488 -33.86 30.39 -11.05
CA ARG A 488 -34.53 29.21 -11.63
C ARG A 488 -33.64 27.99 -11.58
N ASP A 489 -32.37 28.13 -11.94
CA ASP A 489 -31.41 27.03 -11.89
C ASP A 489 -31.21 26.51 -10.47
N ARG A 490 -31.12 27.39 -9.46
CA ARG A 490 -31.05 26.96 -8.05
C ARG A 490 -32.29 26.17 -7.63
N LEU A 491 -33.49 26.70 -7.93
CA LEU A 491 -34.76 26.02 -7.62
C LEU A 491 -34.88 24.67 -8.31
N THR A 492 -34.47 24.59 -9.58
CA THR A 492 -34.56 23.34 -10.35
C THR A 492 -33.57 22.31 -9.82
N ALA A 493 -32.35 22.75 -9.49
CA ALA A 493 -31.28 21.90 -8.97
C ALA A 493 -31.53 21.40 -7.54
N SER A 494 -32.35 22.10 -6.75
CA SER A 494 -32.69 21.68 -5.39
C SER A 494 -33.75 20.58 -5.34
N GLN A 495 -34.38 20.24 -6.49
CA GLN A 495 -35.48 19.29 -6.58
C GLN A 495 -35.05 18.00 -7.28
N VAL A 496 -35.70 16.89 -6.90
CA VAL A 496 -35.51 15.57 -7.54
C VAL A 496 -36.68 15.26 -8.47
N PHE A 497 -36.38 14.98 -9.73
CA PHE A 497 -37.38 14.67 -10.76
C PHE A 497 -37.24 13.22 -11.22
N SER A 498 -38.37 12.56 -11.46
CA SER A 498 -38.40 11.21 -12.05
C SER A 498 -38.04 11.22 -13.52
N GLU A 499 -38.41 12.27 -14.25
CA GLU A 499 -38.25 12.40 -15.70
C GLU A 499 -37.88 13.83 -16.10
N ASP A 500 -37.15 13.95 -17.20
CA ASP A 500 -36.71 15.24 -17.75
C ASP A 500 -37.87 16.12 -18.22
N TYR A 501 -38.99 15.52 -18.64
CA TYR A 501 -40.21 16.27 -18.98
C TYR A 501 -40.71 17.10 -17.80
N TYR A 502 -40.80 16.51 -16.61
CA TYR A 502 -41.25 17.23 -15.40
C TYR A 502 -40.24 18.27 -14.93
N ARG A 503 -38.94 17.98 -15.07
CA ARG A 503 -37.87 18.94 -14.82
C ARG A 503 -38.01 20.17 -15.73
N GLY A 504 -38.26 19.95 -17.02
CA GLY A 504 -38.48 21.01 -18.00
C GLY A 504 -39.72 21.85 -17.69
N LEU A 505 -40.83 21.19 -17.33
CA LEU A 505 -42.06 21.88 -16.93
C LEU A 505 -41.86 22.75 -15.68
N PHE A 506 -41.23 22.21 -14.63
CA PHE A 506 -40.90 22.96 -13.42
C PHE A 506 -40.00 24.15 -13.74
N SER A 507 -38.93 23.93 -14.51
CA SER A 507 -37.95 24.96 -14.83
C SER A 507 -38.57 26.10 -15.65
N ALA A 508 -39.42 25.78 -16.63
CA ALA A 508 -40.15 26.78 -17.40
C ALA A 508 -41.13 27.58 -16.54
N HIS A 509 -41.90 26.89 -15.69
CA HIS A 509 -42.86 27.55 -14.80
C HIS A 509 -42.17 28.43 -13.75
N ALA A 510 -41.12 27.91 -13.09
CA ALA A 510 -40.32 28.66 -12.13
C ALA A 510 -39.75 29.94 -12.74
N LYS A 511 -39.28 29.90 -14.00
CA LYS A 511 -38.78 31.10 -14.68
C LYS A 511 -39.87 32.17 -14.81
N VAL A 512 -41.09 31.78 -15.21
CA VAL A 512 -42.22 32.72 -15.33
C VAL A 512 -42.57 33.33 -13.98
N VAL A 513 -42.65 32.52 -12.91
CA VAL A 513 -42.93 33.00 -11.55
C VAL A 513 -41.86 34.00 -11.10
N LEU A 514 -40.58 33.65 -11.25
CA LEU A 514 -39.45 34.50 -10.86
C LEU A 514 -39.39 35.80 -11.66
N ASP A 515 -39.63 35.76 -12.97
CA ASP A 515 -39.70 36.95 -13.82
C ASP A 515 -40.86 37.85 -13.41
N THR A 516 -42.02 37.27 -13.09
CA THR A 516 -43.20 38.03 -12.66
C THR A 516 -42.95 38.71 -11.32
N LEU A 517 -42.35 38.00 -10.35
CA LEU A 517 -41.97 38.57 -9.05
C LEU A 517 -40.99 39.75 -9.23
N ALA A 518 -39.95 39.55 -10.04
CA ALA A 518 -38.96 40.59 -10.32
C ALA A 518 -39.58 41.81 -11.03
N ALA A 519 -40.44 41.58 -12.04
CA ALA A 519 -41.09 42.64 -12.80
C ALA A 519 -42.19 43.38 -12.00
N ALA A 520 -42.75 42.74 -10.99
CA ALA A 520 -43.68 43.35 -10.03
C ALA A 520 -42.95 44.09 -8.88
N GLY A 521 -41.61 44.15 -8.89
CA GLY A 521 -40.80 44.75 -7.82
C GLY A 521 -40.94 44.04 -6.47
N ARG A 522 -41.39 42.78 -6.47
CA ARG A 522 -41.51 41.96 -5.26
C ARG A 522 -40.16 41.31 -4.98
N GLU A 523 -39.80 41.27 -3.70
CA GLU A 523 -38.60 40.56 -3.29
C GLU A 523 -38.76 39.06 -3.56
N VAL A 524 -37.73 38.46 -4.16
CA VAL A 524 -37.76 37.06 -4.57
C VAL A 524 -37.27 36.19 -3.42
N THR A 525 -38.21 35.56 -2.74
CA THR A 525 -37.99 34.61 -1.64
C THR A 525 -38.67 33.27 -1.93
N LEU A 526 -38.32 32.21 -1.19
CA LEU A 526 -39.02 30.91 -1.33
C LEU A 526 -40.51 31.01 -0.99
N GLU A 527 -40.87 31.82 0.00
CA GLU A 527 -42.26 32.08 0.38
C GLU A 527 -43.02 32.78 -0.75
N ALA A 528 -42.45 33.84 -1.34
CA ALA A 528 -43.08 34.52 -2.47
C ALA A 528 -43.22 33.59 -3.68
N VAL A 529 -42.23 32.73 -3.93
CA VAL A 529 -42.31 31.72 -4.99
C VAL A 529 -43.43 30.72 -4.69
N ALA A 530 -43.62 30.27 -3.45
CA ALA A 530 -44.70 29.35 -3.07
C ALA A 530 -46.09 30.00 -3.15
N GLU A 531 -46.21 31.25 -2.71
CA GLU A 531 -47.44 32.05 -2.75
C GLU A 531 -47.92 32.26 -4.19
N PHE A 532 -47.03 32.68 -5.08
CA PHE A 532 -47.35 32.99 -6.48
C PHE A 532 -47.08 31.84 -7.44
N TRP A 533 -46.90 30.61 -6.95
CA TRP A 533 -46.73 29.43 -7.78
C TRP A 533 -48.00 29.08 -8.55
N ASP A 534 -49.17 29.26 -7.93
CA ASP A 534 -50.43 28.90 -8.57
C ASP A 534 -50.78 29.90 -9.68
N PRO A 535 -51.18 29.45 -10.89
CA PRO A 535 -51.48 30.34 -12.01
C PRO A 535 -52.56 31.39 -11.73
N GLY A 536 -53.47 31.12 -10.79
CA GLY A 536 -54.49 32.07 -10.34
C GLY A 536 -53.88 33.26 -9.58
N GLU A 537 -53.07 32.98 -8.56
CA GLU A 537 -52.36 33.99 -7.77
C GLU A 537 -51.34 34.75 -8.62
N LEU A 538 -50.61 34.02 -9.48
CA LEU A 538 -49.67 34.60 -10.44
C LEU A 538 -50.35 35.59 -11.38
N LYS A 539 -51.57 35.26 -11.88
CA LYS A 539 -52.37 36.17 -12.71
C LYS A 539 -52.83 37.40 -11.93
N GLY A 540 -53.07 37.27 -10.63
CA GLY A 540 -53.32 38.40 -9.73
C GLY A 540 -52.13 39.36 -9.69
N LEU A 541 -50.91 38.81 -9.61
CA LEU A 541 -49.67 39.57 -9.54
C LEU A 541 -49.35 40.37 -10.81
N VAL A 542 -49.84 39.95 -11.97
CA VAL A 542 -49.68 40.67 -13.26
C VAL A 542 -50.12 42.13 -13.16
N ARG A 543 -51.10 42.45 -12.29
CA ARG A 543 -51.57 43.83 -12.10
C ARG A 543 -50.52 44.77 -11.51
N ALA A 544 -49.54 44.22 -10.80
CA ALA A 544 -48.44 44.97 -10.20
C ALA A 544 -47.21 45.07 -11.13
N VAL A 545 -47.23 44.42 -12.30
CA VAL A 545 -46.14 44.49 -13.28
C VAL A 545 -46.27 45.78 -14.08
N GLU A 546 -45.22 46.60 -14.09
CA GLU A 546 -45.21 47.89 -14.79
C GLU A 546 -45.21 47.72 -16.32
N ASP A 547 -44.45 46.75 -16.82
CA ASP A 547 -44.38 46.43 -18.25
C ASP A 547 -45.65 45.68 -18.71
N ARG A 548 -46.50 46.39 -19.48
CA ARG A 548 -47.77 45.87 -20.00
C ARG A 548 -47.57 44.71 -20.98
N GLU A 549 -46.50 44.69 -21.76
CA GLU A 549 -46.25 43.61 -22.72
C GLU A 549 -45.83 42.34 -21.99
N ALA A 550 -44.91 42.46 -21.03
CA ALA A 550 -44.52 41.36 -20.15
C ALA A 550 -45.73 40.81 -19.37
N GLY A 551 -46.55 41.70 -18.77
CA GLY A 551 -47.77 41.33 -18.06
C GLY A 551 -48.78 40.59 -18.95
N ALA A 552 -49.01 41.05 -20.18
CA ALA A 552 -49.89 40.38 -21.14
C ALA A 552 -49.34 39.00 -21.55
N GLY A 553 -48.01 38.87 -21.67
CA GLY A 553 -47.33 37.60 -21.91
C GLY A 553 -47.57 36.59 -20.79
N ILE A 554 -47.43 37.01 -19.53
CA ILE A 554 -47.64 36.17 -18.35
C ILE A 554 -49.11 35.75 -18.24
N ALA A 555 -50.06 36.66 -18.44
CA ALA A 555 -51.49 36.33 -18.43
C ALA A 555 -51.84 35.28 -19.51
N ARG A 556 -51.28 35.42 -20.71
CA ARG A 556 -51.45 34.46 -21.81
C ARG A 556 -50.83 33.10 -21.49
N TYR A 557 -49.70 33.08 -20.80
CA TYR A 557 -49.09 31.83 -20.32
C TYR A 557 -50.03 31.11 -19.34
N CYS A 558 -50.57 31.82 -18.34
CA CYS A 558 -51.53 31.25 -17.38
C CYS A 558 -52.79 30.68 -18.07
N GLU A 559 -53.28 31.33 -19.13
CA GLU A 559 -54.46 30.88 -19.89
C GLU A 559 -54.19 29.67 -20.81
N ARG A 560 -52.95 29.51 -21.28
CA ARG A 560 -52.56 28.44 -22.22
C ARG A 560 -52.02 27.18 -21.54
N LEU A 561 -51.84 27.21 -20.22
CA LEU A 561 -51.39 26.05 -19.46
C LEU A 561 -52.41 24.89 -19.58
N PRO A 562 -52.01 23.74 -20.16
CA PRO A 562 -52.89 22.59 -20.28
C PRO A 562 -53.36 22.10 -18.91
N ARG A 563 -54.63 21.68 -18.81
CA ARG A 563 -55.19 21.19 -17.53
C ARG A 563 -54.38 20.06 -16.90
N GLY A 564 -53.86 19.14 -17.72
CA GLY A 564 -53.00 18.05 -17.22
C GLY A 564 -51.66 18.52 -16.65
N GLN A 565 -51.15 19.70 -17.03
CA GLN A 565 -49.92 20.26 -16.45
C GLN A 565 -50.16 20.98 -15.13
N LEU A 566 -51.39 21.45 -14.86
CA LEU A 566 -51.73 22.15 -13.61
C LEU A 566 -51.54 21.26 -12.38
N GLU A 567 -51.93 19.98 -12.48
CA GLU A 567 -51.75 19.02 -11.39
C GLU A 567 -50.27 18.79 -11.07
N HIS A 568 -49.42 18.69 -12.08
CA HIS A 568 -47.98 18.55 -11.90
C HIS A 568 -47.36 19.82 -11.30
N ILE A 569 -47.74 21.00 -11.77
CA ILE A 569 -47.29 22.29 -11.20
C ILE A 569 -47.70 22.39 -9.73
N ALA A 570 -48.96 22.08 -9.39
CA ALA A 570 -49.43 22.10 -8.00
C ALA A 570 -48.63 21.16 -7.10
N SER A 571 -48.28 19.95 -7.59
CA SER A 571 -47.45 19.00 -6.82
C SER A 571 -46.06 19.54 -6.50
N LEU A 572 -45.51 20.39 -7.37
CA LEU A 572 -44.20 21.01 -7.19
C LEU A 572 -44.24 22.17 -6.20
N ARG A 573 -45.38 22.88 -6.10
CA ARG A 573 -45.64 23.85 -5.02
C ARG A 573 -45.54 23.18 -3.66
N THR A 574 -46.19 22.03 -3.49
CA THR A 574 -46.21 21.30 -2.22
C THR A 574 -44.80 21.04 -1.69
N ARG A 575 -43.83 20.75 -2.55
CA ARG A 575 -42.42 20.53 -2.15
C ARG A 575 -41.69 21.80 -1.73
N ILE A 576 -42.07 22.96 -2.28
CA ILE A 576 -41.55 24.26 -1.82
C ILE A 576 -42.20 24.59 -0.47
N SER A 577 -43.50 24.35 -0.35
CA SER A 577 -44.26 24.51 0.90
C SER A 577 -43.76 23.62 2.03
N GLU A 578 -43.31 22.40 1.74
CA GLU A 578 -42.64 21.51 2.72
C GLU A 578 -41.42 22.16 3.40
N VAL A 579 -40.82 23.18 2.79
CA VAL A 579 -39.74 23.97 3.40
C VAL A 579 -40.30 25.24 4.05
N THR A 580 -41.12 26.01 3.33
CA THR A 580 -41.59 27.32 3.80
C THR A 580 -42.57 27.24 4.97
N ASP A 581 -43.29 26.14 5.11
CA ASP A 581 -44.29 25.96 6.18
C ASP A 581 -43.67 25.40 7.47
N THR A 582 -42.36 25.13 7.46
CA THR A 582 -41.60 24.68 8.63
C THR A 582 -41.05 25.85 9.44
N THR A 583 -40.50 25.56 10.63
CA THR A 583 -39.73 26.54 11.42
C THR A 583 -38.59 27.18 10.63
N ALA A 584 -38.03 26.49 9.63
CA ALA A 584 -36.99 27.04 8.77
C ALA A 584 -37.50 28.16 7.86
N GLY A 585 -38.77 28.15 7.49
CA GLY A 585 -39.37 29.08 6.53
C GLY A 585 -39.22 30.54 6.94
N GLU A 586 -39.43 30.87 8.21
CA GLU A 586 -39.22 32.22 8.77
C GLU A 586 -37.77 32.70 8.55
N TRP A 587 -36.81 31.81 8.79
CA TRP A 587 -35.38 32.09 8.67
C TRP A 587 -34.85 32.00 7.24
N LEU A 588 -35.68 31.61 6.26
CA LEU A 588 -35.36 31.62 4.83
C LEU A 588 -35.86 32.86 4.10
N ARG A 589 -36.58 33.74 4.81
CA ARG A 589 -37.02 35.04 4.30
C ARG A 589 -35.85 36.02 4.30
N ALA A 590 -35.98 37.10 3.55
CA ALA A 590 -35.06 38.23 3.66
C ALA A 590 -35.15 38.84 5.06
N ALA A 591 -34.01 39.28 5.61
CA ALA A 591 -34.00 39.97 6.89
C ALA A 591 -34.52 41.39 6.74
N THR A 592 -35.02 41.96 7.84
CA THR A 592 -35.37 43.39 7.90
C THR A 592 -34.13 44.28 7.80
N SER A 593 -32.97 43.77 8.22
CA SER A 593 -31.67 44.46 8.18
C SER A 593 -30.63 43.62 7.43
N PRO A 594 -29.84 44.20 6.51
CA PRO A 594 -28.77 43.48 5.80
C PRO A 594 -27.71 42.84 6.69
N ALA A 595 -27.54 43.32 7.93
CA ALA A 595 -26.59 42.77 8.89
C ALA A 595 -27.07 41.44 9.53
N GLU A 596 -28.37 41.18 9.48
CA GLU A 596 -29.03 39.98 10.02
C GLU A 596 -29.25 38.91 8.93
N GLU A 597 -28.76 39.15 7.72
CA GLU A 597 -28.91 38.24 6.59
C GLU A 597 -27.55 37.67 6.16
N ILE A 598 -27.54 36.38 5.88
CA ILE A 598 -26.39 35.69 5.33
C ILE A 598 -26.37 35.94 3.82
N ASP A 599 -25.32 36.62 3.36
CA ASP A 599 -24.97 36.72 1.95
C ASP A 599 -23.65 35.97 1.72
N LEU A 600 -23.70 34.88 0.95
CA LEU A 600 -22.52 34.04 0.73
C LEU A 600 -21.39 34.79 0.02
N ARG A 601 -21.70 35.76 -0.83
CA ARG A 601 -20.68 36.60 -1.48
C ARG A 601 -19.94 37.45 -0.46
N ASP A 602 -20.68 38.04 0.47
CA ASP A 602 -20.10 38.82 1.57
C ASP A 602 -19.29 37.94 2.53
N VAL A 603 -19.83 36.75 2.87
CA VAL A 603 -19.15 35.76 3.71
C VAL A 603 -17.80 35.37 3.14
N LEU A 604 -17.73 35.03 1.85
CA LEU A 604 -16.48 34.65 1.19
C LEU A 604 -15.51 35.83 1.09
N THR A 605 -16.00 37.03 0.76
CA THR A 605 -15.17 38.24 0.60
C THR A 605 -14.56 38.70 1.92
N ARG A 606 -15.36 38.73 3.00
CA ARG A 606 -14.90 39.10 4.35
C ARG A 606 -14.19 37.96 5.09
N ARG A 607 -14.14 36.77 4.48
CA ARG A 607 -13.64 35.52 5.09
C ARG A 607 -14.33 35.26 6.44
N ALA A 608 -15.64 35.49 6.47
CA ALA A 608 -16.48 35.20 7.61
C ALA A 608 -16.60 33.68 7.81
N VAL A 609 -17.18 33.31 8.94
CA VAL A 609 -17.48 31.92 9.31
C VAL A 609 -18.99 31.77 9.30
N VAL A 610 -19.52 30.86 8.51
CA VAL A 610 -20.94 30.52 8.50
C VAL A 610 -21.14 29.04 8.77
N VAL A 611 -22.12 28.72 9.60
CA VAL A 611 -22.54 27.34 9.87
C VAL A 611 -24.02 27.19 9.50
N PHE A 612 -24.31 26.35 8.52
CA PHE A 612 -25.65 25.86 8.20
C PHE A 612 -25.88 24.55 8.95
N SER A 613 -26.62 24.60 10.05
CA SER A 613 -26.97 23.46 10.89
C SER A 613 -28.30 22.87 10.41
N ILE A 614 -28.22 21.82 9.60
CA ILE A 614 -29.34 21.19 8.92
C ILE A 614 -29.48 19.76 9.42
N ASN A 615 -30.28 19.49 10.44
CA ASN A 615 -30.48 18.13 10.93
C ASN A 615 -31.29 17.27 9.93
N SER A 616 -30.60 16.48 9.10
CA SER A 616 -31.25 15.63 8.09
C SER A 616 -31.99 14.44 8.67
N ASP A 617 -31.66 14.01 9.89
CA ASP A 617 -32.33 12.89 10.56
C ASP A 617 -33.73 13.29 11.03
N SER A 618 -33.90 14.55 11.46
CA SER A 618 -35.20 15.10 11.87
C SER A 618 -36.04 15.63 10.71
N TYR A 619 -35.41 16.20 9.67
CA TYR A 619 -36.11 16.87 8.58
C TYR A 619 -35.59 16.45 7.19
N PRO A 620 -35.69 15.17 6.78
CA PRO A 620 -35.00 14.66 5.60
C PRO A 620 -35.38 15.37 4.28
N GLY A 621 -36.66 15.65 4.06
CA GLY A 621 -37.14 16.34 2.85
C GLY A 621 -36.64 17.78 2.76
N ALA A 622 -36.91 18.58 3.81
CA ALA A 622 -36.48 19.98 3.86
C ALA A 622 -34.95 20.12 3.88
N ALA A 623 -34.23 19.23 4.59
CA ALA A 623 -32.77 19.22 4.63
C ALA A 623 -32.14 19.04 3.24
N ALA A 624 -32.69 18.12 2.44
CA ALA A 624 -32.21 17.91 1.08
C ALA A 624 -32.41 19.16 0.20
N VAL A 625 -33.59 19.78 0.25
CA VAL A 625 -33.89 20.99 -0.53
C VAL A 625 -32.98 22.15 -0.10
N ILE A 626 -32.94 22.45 1.20
CA ILE A 626 -32.16 23.57 1.75
C ILE A 626 -30.67 23.38 1.52
N GLY A 627 -30.15 22.17 1.79
CA GLY A 627 -28.74 21.87 1.56
C GLY A 627 -28.34 22.03 0.09
N ASN A 628 -29.19 21.59 -0.85
CA ASN A 628 -28.93 21.79 -2.27
C ASN A 628 -29.04 23.27 -2.68
N LEU A 629 -29.95 24.05 -2.08
CA LEU A 629 -30.02 25.50 -2.30
C LEU A 629 -28.74 26.21 -1.84
N VAL A 630 -28.20 25.87 -0.67
CA VAL A 630 -26.91 26.38 -0.19
C VAL A 630 -25.77 26.00 -1.13
N LEU A 631 -25.71 24.73 -1.58
CA LEU A 631 -24.69 24.30 -2.55
C LEU A 631 -24.78 25.07 -3.87
N GLN A 632 -25.99 25.30 -4.38
CA GLN A 632 -26.20 26.06 -5.62
C GLN A 632 -25.82 27.54 -5.49
N ASP A 633 -26.13 28.15 -4.35
CA ASP A 633 -25.74 29.53 -4.10
C ASP A 633 -24.21 29.67 -3.97
N LEU A 634 -23.55 28.70 -3.33
CA LEU A 634 -22.08 28.62 -3.32
C LEU A 634 -21.49 28.45 -4.73
N VAL A 635 -22.06 27.57 -5.55
CA VAL A 635 -21.61 27.35 -6.94
C VAL A 635 -21.77 28.63 -7.76
N GLY A 636 -22.92 29.32 -7.65
CA GLY A 636 -23.17 30.59 -8.31
C GLY A 636 -22.16 31.66 -7.87
N THR A 637 -21.98 31.83 -6.56
CA THR A 637 -21.04 32.79 -5.98
C THR A 637 -19.59 32.51 -6.40
N ALA A 638 -19.17 31.23 -6.41
CA ALA A 638 -17.86 30.84 -6.90
C ALA A 638 -17.71 31.11 -8.41
N GLY A 639 -18.78 30.92 -9.19
CA GLY A 639 -18.84 31.27 -10.60
C GLY A 639 -18.62 32.76 -10.85
N ASP A 640 -19.25 33.62 -10.06
CA ASP A 640 -19.10 35.09 -10.12
C ASP A 640 -17.66 35.50 -9.77
N LEU A 641 -17.11 34.98 -8.66
CA LEU A 641 -15.71 35.23 -8.28
C LEU A 641 -14.73 34.80 -9.36
N ARG A 642 -14.99 33.69 -10.05
CA ARG A 642 -14.17 33.22 -11.17
C ARG A 642 -14.18 34.20 -12.34
N GLN A 643 -15.35 34.73 -12.71
CA GLN A 643 -15.47 35.74 -13.77
C GLN A 643 -14.71 37.02 -13.40
N GLU A 644 -14.76 37.39 -12.12
CA GLU A 644 -14.05 38.55 -11.57
C GLU A 644 -12.56 38.29 -11.34
N ARG A 645 -12.07 37.06 -11.56
CA ARG A 645 -10.70 36.61 -11.23
C ARG A 645 -10.31 36.83 -9.77
N ALA A 646 -11.29 36.76 -8.87
CA ALA A 646 -11.13 36.87 -7.43
C ALA A 646 -10.95 35.49 -6.78
N SER A 647 -10.36 35.46 -5.58
CA SER A 647 -10.23 34.24 -4.77
C SER A 647 -11.05 34.32 -3.50
N ALA A 648 -11.75 33.23 -3.17
CA ALA A 648 -12.66 33.16 -2.03
C ALA A 648 -11.94 33.01 -0.67
N HIS A 649 -10.67 32.56 -0.67
CA HIS A 649 -9.85 32.31 0.52
C HIS A 649 -10.59 31.70 1.74
N SER A 650 -11.56 30.81 1.50
CA SER A 650 -12.42 30.22 2.52
C SER A 650 -12.49 28.71 2.33
N VAL A 651 -12.59 27.94 3.41
CA VAL A 651 -12.79 26.49 3.35
C VAL A 651 -14.29 26.19 3.39
N VAL A 652 -14.76 25.36 2.46
CA VAL A 652 -16.11 24.79 2.52
C VAL A 652 -16.01 23.40 3.15
N ALA A 653 -16.81 23.11 4.16
CA ALA A 653 -16.89 21.79 4.76
C ALA A 653 -18.33 21.29 4.72
N VAL A 654 -18.53 20.07 4.21
CA VAL A 654 -19.84 19.43 4.13
C VAL A 654 -19.75 18.12 4.92
N ASP A 655 -20.39 18.09 6.10
CA ASP A 655 -20.53 16.86 6.89
C ASP A 655 -21.78 16.09 6.45
N GLU A 656 -21.68 14.77 6.43
CA GLU A 656 -22.74 13.83 6.06
C GLU A 656 -23.56 14.24 4.81
N PHE A 657 -22.88 14.45 3.67
CA PHE A 657 -23.52 14.88 2.43
C PHE A 657 -24.39 13.83 1.72
N GLY A 658 -24.83 12.77 2.42
CA GLY A 658 -25.67 11.71 1.87
C GLY A 658 -27.06 12.18 1.44
N ALA A 659 -27.61 13.21 2.09
CA ALA A 659 -28.88 13.83 1.74
C ALA A 659 -28.77 14.86 0.58
N LEU A 660 -27.55 15.15 0.10
CA LEU A 660 -27.29 16.16 -0.94
C LEU A 660 -27.11 15.51 -2.32
N SER A 661 -27.40 16.27 -3.37
CA SER A 661 -27.25 15.79 -4.74
C SER A 661 -25.78 15.66 -5.13
N GLY A 662 -25.39 14.48 -5.62
CA GLY A 662 -24.04 14.22 -6.14
C GLY A 662 -23.68 15.13 -7.32
N GLU A 663 -24.66 15.45 -8.19
CA GLU A 663 -24.44 16.37 -9.31
C GLU A 663 -23.99 17.75 -8.82
N GLN A 664 -24.64 18.28 -7.78
CA GLN A 664 -24.34 19.61 -7.26
C GLN A 664 -23.03 19.66 -6.49
N LEU A 665 -22.69 18.59 -5.78
CA LEU A 665 -21.39 18.45 -5.15
C LEU A 665 -20.25 18.39 -6.18
N GLY A 666 -20.44 17.68 -7.30
CA GLY A 666 -19.47 17.64 -8.40
C GLY A 666 -19.21 19.03 -8.99
N ARG A 667 -20.29 19.77 -9.29
CA ARG A 667 -20.23 21.17 -9.74
C ARG A 667 -19.54 22.10 -8.73
N LEU A 668 -19.77 21.90 -7.43
CA LEU A 668 -19.06 22.64 -6.39
C LEU A 668 -17.57 22.33 -6.42
N LEU A 669 -17.15 21.06 -6.45
CA LEU A 669 -15.73 20.68 -6.48
C LEU A 669 -15.01 21.30 -7.69
N SER A 670 -15.60 21.20 -8.88
CA SER A 670 -14.99 21.76 -10.09
C SER A 670 -14.87 23.29 -10.02
N THR A 671 -15.92 24.00 -9.61
CA THR A 671 -15.93 25.48 -9.58
C THR A 671 -15.11 26.05 -8.42
N ALA A 672 -15.17 25.41 -7.24
CA ALA A 672 -14.46 25.85 -6.04
C ALA A 672 -12.93 25.80 -6.22
N ARG A 673 -12.44 24.83 -6.99
CA ARG A 673 -11.02 24.70 -7.34
C ARG A 673 -10.48 25.93 -8.07
N ASP A 674 -11.26 26.47 -9.01
CA ASP A 674 -10.85 27.60 -9.86
C ASP A 674 -10.65 28.89 -9.05
N VAL A 675 -11.41 29.07 -7.96
CA VAL A 675 -11.36 30.26 -7.10
C VAL A 675 -10.53 30.06 -5.83
N GLY A 676 -9.84 28.92 -5.70
CA GLY A 676 -9.01 28.62 -4.53
C GLY A 676 -9.83 28.44 -3.24
N MET A 677 -10.98 27.77 -3.35
CA MET A 677 -11.88 27.45 -2.24
C MET A 677 -11.76 25.95 -1.90
N PRO A 678 -10.90 25.57 -0.93
CA PRO A 678 -10.82 24.20 -0.44
C PRO A 678 -12.19 23.63 -0.07
N THR A 679 -12.46 22.38 -0.45
CA THR A 679 -13.71 21.69 -0.06
C THR A 679 -13.37 20.42 0.71
N LEU A 680 -13.91 20.28 1.91
CA LEU A 680 -13.84 19.09 2.74
C LEU A 680 -15.17 18.36 2.63
N LEU A 681 -15.15 17.13 2.15
CA LEU A 681 -16.34 16.29 2.06
C LEU A 681 -16.19 15.16 3.08
N ALA A 682 -17.11 15.07 4.04
CA ALA A 682 -17.13 13.98 5.02
C ALA A 682 -18.34 13.07 4.83
N ARG A 683 -18.11 11.75 4.79
CA ARG A 683 -19.17 10.74 4.73
C ARG A 683 -18.81 9.48 5.50
N GLN A 684 -19.79 8.63 5.79
CA GLN A 684 -19.54 7.41 6.55
C GLN A 684 -18.74 6.36 5.77
N ASP A 685 -19.13 6.11 4.52
CA ASP A 685 -18.50 5.08 3.71
C ASP A 685 -18.31 5.54 2.25
N LEU A 686 -17.41 4.85 1.54
CA LEU A 686 -17.17 5.10 0.11
C LEU A 686 -18.21 4.41 -0.78
N ALA A 687 -18.73 3.25 -0.36
CA ALA A 687 -19.70 2.47 -1.12
C ALA A 687 -21.01 3.24 -1.37
N GLN A 688 -21.41 4.13 -0.46
CA GLN A 688 -22.56 5.02 -0.62
C GLN A 688 -22.32 6.09 -1.67
N LEU A 689 -21.07 6.42 -2.04
CA LEU A 689 -20.81 7.32 -3.18
C LEU A 689 -21.28 6.67 -4.47
N ARG A 690 -20.99 5.37 -4.66
CA ARG A 690 -21.50 4.59 -5.80
C ARG A 690 -23.01 4.51 -5.84
N ARG A 691 -23.66 4.40 -4.67
CA ARG A 691 -25.13 4.41 -4.57
C ARG A 691 -25.74 5.74 -5.03
N VAL A 692 -25.00 6.85 -4.93
CA VAL A 692 -25.42 8.14 -5.48
C VAL A 692 -25.23 8.17 -7.00
N SER A 693 -24.00 7.90 -7.49
CA SER A 693 -23.74 7.50 -8.89
C SER A 693 -22.28 7.09 -9.08
N GLU A 694 -22.01 6.21 -10.05
CA GLU A 694 -20.64 5.87 -10.45
C GLU A 694 -19.90 7.09 -11.02
N HIS A 695 -20.61 7.96 -11.75
CA HIS A 695 -20.05 9.19 -12.32
C HIS A 695 -19.53 10.14 -11.23
N PHE A 696 -20.33 10.39 -10.19
CA PHE A 696 -19.92 11.25 -9.09
C PHE A 696 -18.75 10.65 -8.30
N GLU A 697 -18.73 9.32 -8.08
CA GLU A 697 -17.58 8.67 -7.44
C GLU A 697 -16.28 8.92 -8.24
N ALA A 698 -16.34 8.81 -9.57
CA ALA A 698 -15.20 9.08 -10.43
C ALA A 698 -14.78 10.56 -10.37
N GLU A 699 -15.75 11.48 -10.37
CA GLU A 699 -15.51 12.93 -10.29
C GLU A 699 -14.85 13.34 -8.96
N VAL A 700 -15.33 12.81 -7.83
CA VAL A 700 -14.71 13.01 -6.52
C VAL A 700 -13.27 12.49 -6.55
N LYS A 701 -13.05 11.26 -7.03
CA LYS A 701 -11.70 10.67 -7.10
C LYS A 701 -10.74 11.45 -8.02
N ALA A 702 -11.25 12.09 -9.07
CA ALA A 702 -10.45 12.88 -9.99
C ALA A 702 -10.08 14.26 -9.43
N ASN A 703 -10.92 14.83 -8.55
CA ASN A 703 -10.75 16.20 -8.07
C ASN A 703 -10.10 16.32 -6.69
N ILE A 704 -10.08 15.27 -5.86
CA ILE A 704 -9.42 15.31 -4.55
C ILE A 704 -7.90 15.14 -4.63
N SER A 705 -7.18 15.82 -3.76
CA SER A 705 -5.72 15.67 -3.60
C SER A 705 -5.32 14.88 -2.37
N ALA A 706 -6.26 14.71 -1.43
CA ALA A 706 -6.07 13.99 -0.19
C ALA A 706 -7.33 13.18 0.20
N LEU A 707 -7.09 11.98 0.71
CA LEU A 707 -8.08 11.12 1.34
C LEU A 707 -7.66 10.86 2.78
N ILE A 708 -8.59 11.04 3.72
CA ILE A 708 -8.45 10.71 5.14
C ILE A 708 -9.52 9.67 5.48
N ALA A 709 -9.14 8.40 5.58
CA ALA A 709 -10.04 7.31 5.89
C ALA A 709 -9.81 6.79 7.31
N HIS A 710 -10.73 7.10 8.22
CA HIS A 710 -10.85 6.44 9.53
C HIS A 710 -11.36 5.01 9.35
N ARG A 711 -11.51 4.28 10.46
CA ARG A 711 -12.02 2.90 10.50
C ARG A 711 -13.22 2.71 9.56
N GLN A 712 -13.14 1.70 8.69
CA GLN A 712 -14.25 1.28 7.82
C GLN A 712 -14.80 -0.05 8.34
N SER A 713 -16.09 -0.08 8.69
CA SER A 713 -16.73 -1.33 9.14
C SER A 713 -17.11 -2.24 7.97
N GLU A 714 -17.47 -1.64 6.82
CA GLU A 714 -17.93 -2.37 5.65
C GLU A 714 -16.74 -2.94 4.84
N PRO A 715 -16.71 -4.27 4.54
CA PRO A 715 -15.59 -4.89 3.83
C PRO A 715 -15.26 -4.23 2.49
N ASP A 716 -16.27 -3.96 1.67
CA ASP A 716 -16.09 -3.34 0.35
C ASP A 716 -15.46 -1.94 0.44
N SER A 717 -15.85 -1.16 1.46
CA SER A 717 -15.30 0.18 1.68
C SER A 717 -13.84 0.12 2.12
N ALA A 718 -13.50 -0.82 3.01
CA ALA A 718 -12.11 -1.04 3.43
C ALA A 718 -11.23 -1.46 2.24
N GLU A 719 -11.72 -2.34 1.36
CA GLU A 719 -10.99 -2.77 0.16
C GLU A 719 -10.83 -1.63 -0.85
N GLN A 720 -11.86 -0.82 -1.06
CA GLN A 720 -11.77 0.36 -1.93
C GLN A 720 -10.74 1.38 -1.43
N VAL A 721 -10.71 1.66 -0.12
CA VAL A 721 -9.68 2.53 0.49
C VAL A 721 -8.28 1.93 0.30
N ALA A 722 -8.11 0.61 0.48
CA ALA A 722 -6.84 -0.08 0.23
C ALA A 722 -6.40 0.03 -1.25
N ARG A 723 -7.34 -0.12 -2.20
CA ARG A 723 -7.10 0.06 -3.65
C ARG A 723 -6.70 1.51 -3.98
N ILE A 724 -7.34 2.51 -3.37
CA ILE A 724 -6.99 3.93 -3.52
C ILE A 724 -5.58 4.21 -2.97
N CYS A 725 -5.22 3.60 -1.85
CA CYS A 725 -3.87 3.69 -1.30
C CYS A 725 -2.83 3.05 -2.24
N GLY A 726 -3.25 2.12 -3.08
CA GLY A 726 -2.44 1.44 -4.08
C GLY A 726 -1.70 0.23 -3.52
N THR A 727 -0.97 -0.46 -4.40
CA THR A 727 -0.16 -1.63 -4.04
C THR A 727 1.34 -1.34 -4.15
N GLU A 728 2.14 -2.19 -3.53
CA GLU A 728 3.59 -2.23 -3.61
C GLU A 728 4.07 -3.64 -3.95
N GLU A 729 5.20 -3.74 -4.64
CA GLU A 729 5.83 -5.02 -4.95
C GLU A 729 6.47 -5.62 -3.70
N ILE A 730 6.24 -6.91 -3.48
CA ILE A 730 6.75 -7.72 -2.38
C ILE A 730 7.49 -8.93 -2.93
N VAL A 731 8.59 -9.31 -2.28
CA VAL A 731 9.32 -10.55 -2.54
C VAL A 731 8.96 -11.52 -1.43
N GLN A 732 8.13 -12.51 -1.74
CA GLN A 732 7.83 -13.60 -0.81
C GLN A 732 8.92 -14.66 -0.90
N GLN A 733 9.53 -14.97 0.25
CA GLN A 733 10.45 -16.09 0.42
C GLN A 733 9.71 -17.26 1.08
N THR A 734 9.45 -18.33 0.36
CA THR A 734 8.97 -19.58 0.96
C THR A 734 10.17 -20.36 1.47
N GLN A 735 10.23 -20.61 2.78
CA GLN A 735 11.25 -21.46 3.41
C GLN A 735 10.61 -22.76 3.90
N GLN A 736 11.26 -23.88 3.63
CA GLN A 736 10.82 -25.18 4.11
C GLN A 736 11.33 -25.37 5.56
N ILE A 737 10.42 -25.49 6.53
CA ILE A 737 10.79 -25.75 7.93
C ILE A 737 10.66 -27.25 8.18
N ASN A 738 11.75 -27.93 8.51
CA ASN A 738 11.73 -29.34 8.87
C ASN A 738 11.74 -29.45 10.41
N ARG A 739 10.58 -29.69 11.02
CA ARG A 739 10.48 -29.90 12.47
C ARG A 739 10.94 -31.31 12.83
N LEU A 740 12.17 -31.44 13.32
CA LEU A 740 12.63 -32.65 14.00
C LEU A 740 12.29 -32.54 15.49
N ARG A 741 11.49 -33.47 16.03
CA ARG A 741 11.36 -33.69 17.48
C ARG A 741 12.40 -34.73 17.92
N PRO A 742 13.46 -34.38 18.66
CA PRO A 742 14.31 -35.36 19.32
C PRO A 742 13.63 -35.84 20.61
N ALA A 743 13.66 -37.13 20.89
CA ALA A 743 12.93 -37.76 22.00
C ALA A 743 13.49 -37.47 23.42
N LEU A 744 14.37 -36.47 23.62
CA LEU A 744 15.10 -36.34 24.89
C LEU A 744 15.42 -34.91 25.40
N LEU A 745 14.96 -33.83 24.77
CA LEU A 745 15.14 -32.46 25.29
C LEU A 745 13.90 -31.59 25.03
N SER A 746 13.44 -30.86 26.05
CA SER A 746 12.24 -30.01 26.07
C SER A 746 12.46 -28.59 25.49
N ALA A 747 13.22 -28.47 24.41
CA ALA A 747 13.39 -27.22 23.67
C ALA A 747 13.32 -27.46 22.16
N ASP A 748 12.33 -26.87 21.50
CA ASP A 748 12.17 -26.89 20.04
C ASP A 748 13.35 -26.13 19.39
N LEU A 749 14.26 -26.86 18.75
CA LEU A 749 15.31 -26.29 17.91
C LEU A 749 14.84 -26.32 16.45
N ASP A 750 14.29 -25.20 15.98
CA ASP A 750 13.94 -24.99 14.58
C ASP A 750 15.22 -24.90 13.73
N HIS A 751 15.59 -25.98 13.03
CA HIS A 751 16.62 -25.93 11.99
C HIS A 751 16.00 -25.52 10.66
N THR A 752 16.32 -24.30 10.20
CA THR A 752 16.00 -23.82 8.85
C THR A 752 16.91 -24.52 7.84
N THR A 753 16.33 -25.32 6.95
CA THR A 753 17.07 -25.81 5.77
C THR A 753 17.27 -24.63 4.83
N GLY A 754 18.49 -24.36 4.40
CA GLY A 754 18.87 -23.13 3.67
C GLY A 754 18.32 -22.99 2.23
N VAL A 755 17.18 -23.60 1.91
CA VAL A 755 16.53 -23.54 0.59
C VAL A 755 15.22 -22.77 0.70
N GLY A 756 15.10 -21.69 -0.08
CA GLY A 756 13.84 -20.97 -0.24
C GLY A 756 13.72 -20.35 -1.64
N SER A 757 12.51 -20.32 -2.18
CA SER A 757 12.17 -19.67 -3.46
C SER A 757 11.70 -18.23 -3.23
N GLU A 758 12.08 -17.32 -4.12
CA GLU A 758 11.65 -15.91 -4.12
C GLU A 758 10.61 -15.68 -5.23
N HIS A 759 9.41 -15.21 -4.87
CA HIS A 759 8.34 -14.84 -5.79
C HIS A 759 8.00 -13.36 -5.65
N TYR A 760 7.84 -12.66 -6.79
CA TYR A 760 7.40 -11.26 -6.81
C TYR A 760 5.87 -11.21 -6.88
N GLU A 761 5.25 -10.53 -5.92
CA GLU A 761 3.81 -10.34 -5.83
C GLU A 761 3.50 -8.85 -5.56
N ARG A 762 2.27 -8.39 -5.81
CA ARG A 762 1.82 -7.05 -5.41
C ARG A 762 0.90 -7.15 -4.20
N ASP A 763 1.24 -6.44 -3.14
CA ASP A 763 0.46 -6.37 -1.90
C ASP A 763 -0.02 -4.94 -1.64
N PHE A 764 -1.10 -4.77 -0.88
CA PHE A 764 -1.66 -3.45 -0.58
C PHE A 764 -0.72 -2.62 0.28
N ARG A 765 -0.57 -1.32 -0.06
CA ARG A 765 0.18 -0.37 0.78
C ARG A 765 -0.45 -0.18 2.16
N VAL A 766 -1.76 -0.38 2.30
CA VAL A 766 -2.42 -0.58 3.58
C VAL A 766 -3.45 -1.69 3.37
N PRO A 767 -3.29 -2.86 4.02
CA PRO A 767 -4.25 -3.96 3.88
C PRO A 767 -5.66 -3.55 4.34
N PRO A 768 -6.73 -4.10 3.73
CA PRO A 768 -8.11 -3.84 4.15
C PRO A 768 -8.36 -4.11 5.63
N ASP A 769 -7.80 -5.19 6.19
CA ASP A 769 -7.99 -5.52 7.60
C ASP A 769 -7.33 -4.49 8.53
N THR A 770 -6.19 -3.90 8.13
CA THR A 770 -5.58 -2.79 8.86
C THR A 770 -6.51 -1.57 8.92
N ILE A 771 -7.34 -1.34 7.89
CA ILE A 771 -8.32 -0.24 7.86
C ILE A 771 -9.52 -0.57 8.76
N LYS A 772 -9.93 -1.83 8.84
CA LYS A 772 -11.00 -2.30 9.74
C LYS A 772 -10.60 -2.26 11.21
N ASP A 773 -9.31 -2.49 11.49
CA ASP A 773 -8.75 -2.55 12.84
C ASP A 773 -8.25 -1.20 13.38
N LEU A 774 -8.48 -0.09 12.66
CA LEU A 774 -8.09 1.24 13.13
C LEU A 774 -8.83 1.61 14.43
N ASP A 775 -8.08 2.08 15.43
CA ASP A 775 -8.65 2.60 16.66
C ASP A 775 -9.32 3.98 16.45
N LEU A 776 -10.14 4.40 17.43
CA LEU A 776 -10.69 5.76 17.46
C LEU A 776 -9.57 6.80 17.37
N GLY A 777 -9.70 7.72 16.41
CA GLY A 777 -8.69 8.75 16.17
C GLY A 777 -7.51 8.28 15.33
N GLU A 778 -7.52 7.05 14.81
CA GLU A 778 -6.56 6.57 13.82
C GLU A 778 -7.18 6.58 12.40
N ALA A 779 -6.39 7.02 11.44
CA ALA A 779 -6.81 7.16 10.05
C ALA A 779 -5.69 6.80 9.07
N VAL A 780 -6.07 6.35 7.88
CA VAL A 780 -5.19 6.30 6.71
C VAL A 780 -5.28 7.60 5.96
N MET A 781 -4.14 8.23 5.72
CA MET A 781 -4.00 9.42 4.89
C MET A 781 -3.28 9.08 3.59
N ARG A 782 -3.90 9.41 2.45
CA ARG A 782 -3.33 9.30 1.10
C ARG A 782 -3.29 10.67 0.45
N THR A 783 -2.13 11.11 -0.03
CA THR A 783 -1.96 12.34 -0.83
C THR A 783 -1.37 11.99 -2.19
N TRP A 784 -1.82 12.60 -3.29
CA TRP A 784 -1.37 12.23 -4.65
C TRP A 784 -0.17 13.02 -5.17
N ASN A 785 -0.01 14.27 -4.75
CA ASN A 785 1.11 15.10 -5.15
C ASN A 785 1.66 15.86 -3.93
N PRO A 786 2.84 15.49 -3.39
CA PRO A 786 3.56 14.25 -3.69
C PRO A 786 2.78 13.00 -3.22
N ALA A 787 3.03 11.87 -3.89
CA ALA A 787 2.37 10.60 -3.58
C ALA A 787 2.85 10.04 -2.23
N ALA A 788 1.98 10.04 -1.22
CA ALA A 788 2.29 9.52 0.10
C ALA A 788 1.11 8.76 0.72
N VAL A 789 1.44 7.78 1.57
CA VAL A 789 0.47 6.97 2.34
C VAL A 789 0.98 6.87 3.76
N HIS A 790 0.13 7.24 4.72
CA HIS A 790 0.44 7.24 6.14
C HIS A 790 -0.70 6.64 6.93
N VAL A 791 -0.40 5.81 7.93
CA VAL A 791 -1.35 5.49 8.98
C VAL A 791 -1.03 6.41 10.14
N VAL A 792 -1.98 7.27 10.50
CA VAL A 792 -1.77 8.38 11.44
C VAL A 792 -2.71 8.27 12.62
N ARG A 793 -2.20 8.63 13.80
CA ARG A 793 -3.03 9.03 14.93
C ARG A 793 -3.34 10.50 14.78
N THR A 794 -4.58 10.82 14.44
CA THR A 794 -5.05 12.19 14.26
C THR A 794 -4.94 12.99 15.56
N TYR A 795 -4.67 14.29 15.43
CA TYR A 795 -4.69 15.17 16.60
C TYR A 795 -6.14 15.39 17.06
N ARG A 796 -6.34 15.40 18.37
CA ARG A 796 -7.62 15.76 18.95
C ARG A 796 -7.80 17.27 18.85
N CYS A 797 -8.90 17.71 18.25
CA CYS A 797 -9.32 19.09 18.30
C CYS A 797 -9.72 19.47 19.73
N GLU A 798 -9.41 20.71 20.11
CA GLU A 798 -9.89 21.27 21.37
C GLU A 798 -11.42 21.34 21.34
N THR A 799 -12.04 21.13 22.50
CA THR A 799 -13.47 21.43 22.70
C THR A 799 -13.70 22.94 22.70
N ALA A 800 -14.96 23.39 22.55
CA ALA A 800 -15.29 24.82 22.62
C ALA A 800 -14.81 25.46 23.94
N LYS A 801 -14.97 24.75 25.07
CA LYS A 801 -14.50 25.19 26.39
C LYS A 801 -12.98 25.34 26.47
N GLU A 802 -12.24 24.36 25.97
CA GLU A 802 -10.77 24.40 25.96
C GLU A 802 -10.25 25.49 25.02
N ALA A 803 -10.92 25.73 23.88
CA ALA A 803 -10.56 26.79 22.95
C ALA A 803 -10.86 28.18 23.54
N ALA A 804 -12.02 28.37 24.20
CA ALA A 804 -12.39 29.63 24.84
C ALA A 804 -11.38 30.00 25.93
N ALA A 805 -10.89 29.03 26.69
CA ALA A 805 -9.87 29.23 27.71
C ALA A 805 -8.50 29.72 27.17
N LEU A 806 -8.28 29.73 25.84
CA LEU A 806 -7.11 30.34 25.22
C LEU A 806 -7.20 31.88 25.16
N ALA A 807 -8.41 32.44 25.21
CA ALA A 807 -8.63 33.87 25.35
C ALA A 807 -8.68 34.26 26.83
N THR A 808 -8.32 35.52 27.12
CA THR A 808 -8.38 36.10 28.46
C THR A 808 -9.39 37.22 28.51
N VAL A 809 -10.13 37.30 29.61
CA VAL A 809 -11.04 38.40 29.94
C VAL A 809 -10.46 39.10 31.18
N ASP A 810 -10.49 40.43 31.17
CA ASP A 810 -10.19 41.24 32.35
C ASP A 810 -11.47 41.34 33.20
N ASP A 811 -11.39 40.91 34.46
CA ASP A 811 -12.51 41.02 35.41
C ASP A 811 -12.75 42.49 35.83
N SER A 812 -13.88 42.77 36.48
CA SER A 812 -14.21 44.13 36.98
C SER A 812 -13.14 44.70 37.91
N ASP A 813 -12.37 43.82 38.55
CA ASP A 813 -11.28 44.15 39.49
C ASP A 813 -9.90 44.17 38.81
N GLY A 814 -9.83 44.04 37.48
CA GLY A 814 -8.58 44.03 36.69
C GLY A 814 -7.81 42.71 36.69
N ALA A 815 -8.36 41.64 37.26
CA ALA A 815 -7.75 40.31 37.26
C ALA A 815 -7.97 39.60 35.91
N ARG A 816 -6.90 39.03 35.32
CA ARG A 816 -7.00 38.25 34.07
C ARG A 816 -7.39 36.81 34.33
N ARG A 817 -8.49 36.36 33.73
CA ARG A 817 -8.93 34.96 33.75
C ARG A 817 -9.24 34.39 32.36
N PRO A 818 -9.26 33.06 32.19
CA PRO A 818 -9.67 32.45 30.92
C PRO A 818 -11.13 32.76 30.57
N ALA A 819 -11.41 32.95 29.28
CA ALA A 819 -12.76 33.19 28.78
C ALA A 819 -13.63 31.92 28.81
N THR A 820 -14.92 32.10 29.05
CA THR A 820 -15.96 31.07 28.94
C THR A 820 -16.59 31.06 27.54
N ILE A 821 -17.36 30.00 27.23
CA ILE A 821 -18.10 29.93 25.95
C ILE A 821 -19.15 31.06 25.87
N ALA A 822 -19.82 31.38 26.97
CA ALA A 822 -20.83 32.44 27.02
C ALA A 822 -20.21 33.82 26.71
N GLU A 823 -19.02 34.10 27.26
CA GLU A 823 -18.29 35.34 26.98
C GLU A 823 -17.80 35.41 25.54
N ALA A 824 -17.36 34.29 24.97
CA ALA A 824 -17.05 34.21 23.54
C ALA A 824 -18.31 34.43 22.67
N SER A 825 -19.46 33.91 23.09
CA SER A 825 -20.74 34.13 22.42
C SER A 825 -21.14 35.61 22.39
N HIS A 826 -21.10 36.30 23.54
CA HIS A 826 -21.36 37.74 23.60
C HIS A 826 -20.32 38.58 22.85
N ALA A 827 -19.08 38.11 22.75
CA ALA A 827 -18.05 38.75 21.93
C ALA A 827 -18.38 38.71 20.42
N ALA A 828 -18.95 37.61 19.94
CA ALA A 828 -19.43 37.49 18.57
C ALA A 828 -20.55 38.51 18.25
N GLU A 829 -21.27 39.00 19.26
CA GLU A 829 -22.34 39.99 19.16
C GLU A 829 -21.84 41.46 19.25
N GLY A 830 -20.53 41.70 19.23
CA GLY A 830 -19.95 43.06 19.11
C GLY A 830 -18.93 43.48 20.18
N LEU A 831 -18.40 42.56 20.99
CA LEU A 831 -17.39 42.82 22.03
C LEU A 831 -15.98 42.38 21.58
N ARG A 832 -14.97 43.25 21.71
CA ARG A 832 -13.57 42.95 21.33
C ARG A 832 -12.86 42.13 22.42
N LEU A 833 -12.72 40.82 22.21
CA LEU A 833 -11.80 39.99 23.01
C LEU A 833 -10.36 40.16 22.54
N THR A 834 -9.43 40.36 23.48
CA THR A 834 -7.99 40.42 23.24
C THR A 834 -7.36 39.05 23.52
N LEU A 835 -6.71 38.46 22.51
CA LEU A 835 -5.95 37.22 22.65
C LEU A 835 -4.73 37.44 23.56
N ASN A 836 -4.42 36.47 24.41
CA ASN A 836 -3.25 36.53 25.28
C ASN A 836 -1.94 36.48 24.45
N PRO A 837 -1.08 37.53 24.50
CA PRO A 837 0.05 37.67 23.58
C PRO A 837 1.10 36.55 23.69
N ALA A 838 1.20 35.88 24.84
CA ALA A 838 2.14 34.78 25.08
C ALA A 838 1.89 33.52 24.21
N GLN A 839 0.72 33.43 23.57
CA GLN A 839 0.39 32.38 22.59
C GLN A 839 0.15 32.92 21.18
N SER A 840 0.34 34.23 20.96
CA SER A 840 0.08 34.92 19.70
C SER A 840 1.31 35.08 18.80
N GLU A 841 2.52 34.95 19.35
CA GLU A 841 3.74 35.06 18.57
C GLU A 841 4.31 33.68 18.17
N PRO A 842 4.63 33.48 16.88
CA PRO A 842 5.45 32.36 16.47
C PRO A 842 6.86 32.61 17.02
N GLY A 843 7.25 31.93 18.09
CA GLY A 843 8.63 31.94 18.55
C GLY A 843 9.59 31.58 17.39
N PRO A 844 10.78 32.21 17.32
CA PRO A 844 11.67 32.21 16.15
C PRO A 844 11.99 30.82 15.56
#